data_AF-A0AAN8JVX5-F1
#
_entry.id   AF-A0AAN8JVX5-F1
#
_cell.length_a   1.000
_cell.length_b   1.000
_cell.length_c   1.000
_cell.angle_alpha   90.00
_cell.angle_beta   90.00
_cell.angle_gamma   90.00
#
_symmetry.space_group_name_H-M   'P 1'
#
loop_
_entity.id
_entity.type
_entity.pdbx_description
1 polymer ?
#
loop_
_entity_poly.entity_id
_entity_poly.type
_entity_poly.pdbx_seq_one_letter_code
_entity_poly.pdbx_strand_id
1 'polypeptide(L)'
;MSYSLRPVDRRYSRLFRTESLCVEIDFLEDWSHVPANDVPQQLHDTFEAIIEEIRRTLDARESDYVRIAISHPGLKTPIWLPFREHRSLKAEDVLQKVAAVLQSNEEFRLDQRMSMSICHVSPPDGRGNGGTNVKKRHCANFDDYLKKKRCLVTIKNADDLCFQRAIVVARHYANKQDTPEWERERKRLINNTGPHSWQTKKTEALIDAVGGARQACTGMETWELYAKYLGEAGYQLNVFSRAIFGKAIYRGTKHITGTPKHLNLYLHDRHYDVITSMPAFVENSYFCETCQVGYDRAEKHSCHVMCQGCKTVGPPCPPDPNTKTCYRCHRVFVSRQCFDNHLATRSRAKCSVCYRWKKCEKCQKEWDVIKAKRNLEEHRCGEYECSICREWHTAEKQFRYIQPLKSPIDMNKDRKTQIDKLQQTTLTRFVFFDFECQQDTGEHIPNLCVLQTCCHFCIDNQDPCEHCDTCWNHQREIVFKGPDTLDDVGKWFLQLAAHGTVVDGRKHDSHESSPVIAVAHNFKGYDGLLILQTLHKHSVAQPEVIMNGGKAMTITVGTVKFIDSLNFLPMALRDMPKTFGLQELKKGYFPHHFNRPENEDYVGAYPPDTDYDPDGMSVTEREKFHEWYEQHSHHVFDFRQEILAYCKSDVDVLRRCCGVFREIFLMDTGIDPFEKSLTLASACSRVLRTHYLKKTPSSSFLEP
;
A
#
# COMPACT_ATOMS: atom_id res chain seq x y z
N MET A 1 -37.77 5.45 -21.20
CA MET A 1 -38.01 4.03 -21.46
C MET A 1 -38.32 3.31 -20.17
N SER A 2 -38.93 2.12 -20.24
CA SER A 2 -38.92 1.18 -19.11
C SER A 2 -37.59 0.41 -19.04
N TYR A 3 -37.05 0.29 -17.83
CA TYR A 3 -35.86 -0.49 -17.51
C TYR A 3 -36.11 -1.31 -16.24
N SER A 4 -35.34 -2.37 -16.01
CA SER A 4 -35.29 -3.03 -14.70
C SER A 4 -33.84 -3.07 -14.19
N LEU A 5 -33.64 -2.59 -12.96
CA LEU A 5 -32.40 -2.75 -12.22
C LEU A 5 -32.48 -4.02 -11.36
N ARG A 6 -31.44 -4.86 -11.45
CA ARG A 6 -31.32 -6.10 -10.65
C ARG A 6 -30.00 -6.09 -9.89
N PRO A 7 -29.99 -5.98 -8.55
CA PRO A 7 -28.80 -6.21 -7.76
C PRO A 7 -28.29 -7.65 -7.96
N VAL A 8 -27.05 -7.81 -8.41
CA VAL A 8 -26.40 -9.12 -8.65
C VAL A 8 -25.40 -9.45 -7.55
N ASP A 9 -24.69 -8.44 -7.05
CA ASP A 9 -23.59 -8.59 -6.09
C ASP A 9 -23.51 -7.31 -5.23
N ARG A 10 -23.44 -7.45 -3.91
CA ARG A 10 -23.35 -6.33 -2.96
C ARG A 10 -22.29 -6.65 -1.91
N ARG A 11 -21.12 -6.00 -2.01
CA ARG A 11 -19.96 -6.23 -1.12
C ARG A 11 -19.68 -5.00 -0.29
N TYR A 12 -19.78 -5.12 1.03
CA TYR A 12 -19.48 -4.03 1.95
C TYR A 12 -18.06 -4.13 2.52
N SER A 13 -17.14 -3.30 2.03
CA SER A 13 -15.81 -3.21 2.64
C SER A 13 -15.87 -2.39 3.93
N ARG A 14 -16.05 -3.08 5.07
CA ARG A 14 -15.97 -2.52 6.43
C ARG A 14 -14.69 -1.69 6.65
N LEU A 15 -13.60 -2.09 5.98
CA LEU A 15 -12.28 -1.48 6.03
C LEU A 15 -12.22 -0.10 5.35
N PHE A 16 -12.69 -0.01 4.10
CA PHE A 16 -12.66 1.22 3.31
C PHE A 16 -13.94 2.07 3.45
N ARG A 17 -14.94 1.60 4.22
CA ARG A 17 -16.33 2.09 4.22
C ARG A 17 -16.87 2.24 2.81
N THR A 18 -16.55 1.24 2.00
CA THR A 18 -16.83 1.23 0.56
C THR A 18 -17.88 0.18 0.28
N GLU A 19 -19.06 0.61 -0.15
CA GLU A 19 -20.06 -0.32 -0.64
C GLU A 19 -19.90 -0.49 -2.16
N SER A 20 -19.69 -1.72 -2.61
CA SER A 20 -19.63 -2.07 -4.02
C SER A 20 -20.91 -2.82 -4.40
N LEU A 21 -21.73 -2.21 -5.25
CA LEU A 21 -23.00 -2.73 -5.71
C LEU A 21 -22.91 -2.96 -7.22
N CYS A 22 -23.03 -4.20 -7.68
CA CYS A 22 -23.20 -4.53 -9.09
C CYS A 22 -24.69 -4.67 -9.39
N VAL A 23 -25.20 -3.85 -10.31
CA VAL A 23 -26.55 -3.99 -10.87
C VAL A 23 -26.48 -4.42 -12.32
N GLU A 24 -27.33 -5.35 -12.74
CA GLU A 24 -27.66 -5.52 -14.15
C GLU A 24 -28.77 -4.55 -14.53
N ILE A 25 -28.64 -3.95 -15.72
CA ILE A 25 -29.62 -3.05 -16.32
C ILE A 25 -30.17 -3.76 -17.56
N ASP A 26 -31.43 -4.19 -17.44
CA ASP A 26 -32.20 -4.71 -18.56
C ASP A 26 -33.08 -3.57 -19.11
N PHE A 27 -32.80 -3.11 -20.33
CA PHE A 27 -33.68 -2.19 -21.06
C PHE A 27 -34.82 -3.02 -21.67
N LEU A 28 -36.08 -2.65 -21.40
CA LEU A 28 -37.25 -3.47 -21.73
C LEU A 28 -37.92 -3.06 -23.05
N GLU A 29 -37.48 -1.95 -23.63
CA GLU A 29 -37.90 -1.35 -24.90
C GLU A 29 -36.65 -1.11 -25.76
N ASP A 30 -36.74 -1.33 -27.07
CA ASP A 30 -35.64 -1.09 -28.00
C ASP A 30 -35.72 0.29 -28.68
N TRP A 31 -34.58 0.78 -29.19
CA TRP A 31 -34.50 2.12 -29.79
C TRP A 31 -35.24 2.27 -31.14
N SER A 32 -35.84 1.21 -31.69
CA SER A 32 -36.45 1.23 -33.05
C SER A 32 -37.71 2.09 -33.16
N HIS A 33 -38.40 2.34 -32.04
CA HIS A 33 -39.66 3.09 -32.01
C HIS A 33 -39.52 4.57 -31.58
N VAL A 34 -38.32 5.02 -31.22
CA VAL A 34 -38.08 6.40 -30.77
C VAL A 34 -37.66 7.29 -31.96
N PRO A 35 -38.28 8.48 -32.18
CA PRO A 35 -37.81 9.41 -33.19
C PRO A 35 -36.37 9.85 -32.92
N ALA A 36 -35.52 9.85 -33.95
CA ALA A 36 -34.08 10.07 -33.80
C ALA A 36 -33.68 11.40 -33.12
N ASN A 37 -34.56 12.41 -33.17
CA ASN A 37 -34.36 13.70 -32.49
C ASN A 37 -34.56 13.62 -30.96
N ASP A 38 -35.37 12.68 -30.48
CA ASP A 38 -35.79 12.58 -29.07
C ASP A 38 -34.91 11.61 -28.28
N VAL A 39 -34.21 10.70 -28.98
CA VAL A 39 -33.25 9.72 -28.39
C VAL A 39 -32.26 10.35 -27.40
N PRO A 40 -31.62 11.51 -27.67
CA PRO A 40 -30.66 12.10 -26.73
C PRO A 40 -31.29 12.55 -25.40
N GLN A 41 -32.53 13.05 -25.44
CA GLN A 41 -33.25 13.48 -24.24
C GLN A 41 -33.73 12.27 -23.45
N GLN A 42 -34.31 11.27 -24.11
CA GLN A 42 -34.75 10.04 -23.43
C GLN A 42 -33.58 9.27 -22.81
N LEU A 43 -32.39 9.30 -23.42
CA LEU A 43 -31.14 8.81 -22.82
C LEU A 43 -30.79 9.57 -21.53
N HIS A 44 -30.85 10.90 -21.56
CA HIS A 44 -30.56 11.75 -20.38
C HIS A 44 -31.52 11.44 -19.23
N ASP A 45 -32.83 11.53 -19.49
CA ASP A 45 -33.88 11.28 -18.50
C ASP A 45 -33.77 9.87 -17.87
N THR A 46 -33.44 8.86 -18.68
CA THR A 46 -33.31 7.46 -18.24
C THR A 46 -32.06 7.26 -17.37
N PHE A 47 -30.90 7.83 -17.75
CA PHE A 47 -29.68 7.70 -16.95
C PHE A 47 -29.74 8.52 -15.65
N GLU A 48 -30.40 9.70 -15.63
CA GLU A 48 -30.59 10.48 -14.41
C GLU A 48 -31.51 9.74 -13.42
N ALA A 49 -32.59 9.09 -13.91
CA ALA A 49 -33.45 8.24 -13.10
C ALA A 49 -32.70 7.05 -12.49
N ILE A 50 -31.86 6.36 -13.29
CA ILE A 50 -31.02 5.25 -12.81
C ILE A 50 -30.06 5.70 -11.70
N ILE A 51 -29.44 6.89 -11.82
CA ILE A 51 -28.53 7.43 -10.80
C ILE A 51 -29.26 7.70 -9.47
N GLU A 52 -30.48 8.26 -9.52
CA GLU A 52 -31.30 8.56 -8.34
C GLU A 52 -31.95 7.31 -7.71
N GLU A 53 -32.24 6.26 -8.49
CA GLU A 53 -32.67 4.96 -7.94
C GLU A 53 -31.52 4.24 -7.21
N ILE A 54 -30.31 4.30 -7.78
CA ILE A 54 -29.08 3.79 -7.15
C ILE A 54 -28.75 4.55 -5.87
N ARG A 55 -28.92 5.88 -5.84
CA ARG A 55 -28.78 6.71 -4.62
C ARG A 55 -29.63 6.16 -3.48
N ARG A 56 -30.91 5.90 -3.75
CA ARG A 56 -31.89 5.39 -2.77
C ARG A 56 -31.56 3.97 -2.33
N THR A 57 -31.06 3.13 -3.24
CA THR A 57 -30.62 1.76 -2.95
C THR A 57 -29.40 1.71 -2.02
N LEU A 58 -28.54 2.73 -2.08
CA LEU A 58 -27.29 2.84 -1.32
C LEU A 58 -27.38 3.69 -0.03
N ASP A 59 -28.52 4.31 0.27
CA ASP A 59 -28.69 5.36 1.30
C ASP A 59 -27.62 6.47 1.21
N ALA A 60 -27.25 6.82 -0.03
CA ALA A 60 -26.08 7.65 -0.31
C ALA A 60 -26.32 9.15 -0.03
N ARG A 61 -25.43 9.76 0.74
CA ARG A 61 -25.43 11.20 1.05
C ARG A 61 -24.91 12.01 -0.12
N GLU A 62 -25.31 13.27 -0.21
CA GLU A 62 -24.87 14.18 -1.27
C GLU A 62 -23.35 14.48 -1.28
N SER A 63 -22.70 14.30 -0.12
CA SER A 63 -21.26 14.41 0.10
C SER A 63 -20.51 13.07 0.01
N ASP A 64 -21.20 11.95 -0.19
CA ASP A 64 -20.55 10.66 -0.45
C ASP A 64 -19.93 10.62 -1.85
N TYR A 65 -18.88 9.83 -2.02
CA TYR A 65 -18.18 9.68 -3.29
C TYR A 65 -18.65 8.40 -4.01
N VAL A 66 -19.05 8.52 -5.26
CA VAL A 66 -19.52 7.41 -6.10
C VAL A 66 -18.63 7.28 -7.34
N ARG A 67 -18.31 6.05 -7.71
CA ARG A 67 -17.67 5.67 -8.98
C ARG A 67 -18.56 4.68 -9.70
N ILE A 68 -18.68 4.84 -11.01
CA ILE A 68 -19.45 3.96 -11.90
C ILE A 68 -18.51 3.27 -12.89
N ALA A 69 -18.75 1.98 -13.14
CA ALA A 69 -18.13 1.20 -14.21
C ALA A 69 -19.21 0.48 -15.02
N ILE A 70 -19.29 0.73 -16.32
CA ILE A 70 -20.27 0.07 -17.21
C ILE A 70 -19.55 -1.02 -18.00
N SER A 71 -20.00 -2.26 -17.84
CA SER A 71 -19.50 -3.43 -18.58
C SER A 71 -20.61 -3.95 -19.50
N HIS A 72 -20.23 -4.37 -20.71
CA HIS A 72 -21.15 -4.77 -21.77
C HIS A 72 -20.45 -5.81 -22.68
N PRO A 73 -21.13 -6.83 -23.24
CA PRO A 73 -20.48 -7.87 -24.04
C PRO A 73 -19.62 -7.36 -25.20
N GLY A 74 -20.09 -6.33 -25.91
CA GLY A 74 -19.33 -5.65 -26.98
C GLY A 74 -18.16 -4.77 -26.53
N LEU A 75 -17.74 -4.82 -25.25
CA LEU A 75 -16.62 -4.02 -24.73
C LEU A 75 -15.49 -4.89 -24.17
N LYS A 76 -14.31 -4.80 -24.80
CA LYS A 76 -13.07 -5.47 -24.33
C LYS A 76 -12.55 -4.94 -22.98
N THR A 77 -13.00 -3.75 -22.57
CA THR A 77 -12.71 -3.13 -21.26
C THR A 77 -13.92 -2.30 -20.80
N PRO A 78 -14.33 -2.32 -19.52
CA PRO A 78 -15.44 -1.51 -19.02
C PRO A 78 -15.22 0.01 -19.21
N ILE A 79 -16.32 0.76 -19.39
CA ILE A 79 -16.32 2.22 -19.38
C ILE A 79 -16.23 2.68 -17.93
N TRP A 80 -15.07 3.22 -17.53
CA TRP A 80 -14.84 3.70 -16.17
C TRP A 80 -15.09 5.21 -16.06
N LEU A 81 -16.02 5.59 -15.19
CA LEU A 81 -16.03 6.92 -14.60
C LEU A 81 -15.01 6.97 -13.44
N PRO A 82 -14.44 8.14 -13.13
CA PRO A 82 -13.69 8.36 -11.89
C PRO A 82 -14.65 8.48 -10.69
N PHE A 83 -14.11 8.46 -9.47
CA PHE A 83 -14.87 8.88 -8.28
C PHE A 83 -15.29 10.36 -8.39
N ARG A 84 -16.54 10.66 -8.04
CA ARG A 84 -17.10 12.01 -7.91
C ARG A 84 -17.96 12.12 -6.66
N GLU A 85 -18.16 13.32 -6.13
CA GLU A 85 -19.20 13.56 -5.12
C GLU A 85 -20.57 13.30 -5.75
N HIS A 86 -21.48 12.68 -4.99
CA HIS A 86 -22.78 12.29 -5.52
C HIS A 86 -23.56 13.48 -6.11
N ARG A 87 -23.56 14.65 -5.43
CA ARG A 87 -24.12 15.93 -5.93
C ARG A 87 -23.51 16.50 -7.23
N SER A 88 -22.44 15.88 -7.74
CA SER A 88 -21.65 16.32 -8.91
C SER A 88 -21.55 15.25 -10.02
N LEU A 89 -22.31 14.17 -9.87
CA LEU A 89 -22.45 13.11 -10.85
C LEU A 89 -23.82 13.30 -11.52
N LYS A 90 -23.83 13.39 -12.85
CA LYS A 90 -25.05 13.56 -13.64
C LYS A 90 -25.08 12.62 -14.86
N ALA A 91 -26.25 12.48 -15.48
CA ALA A 91 -26.41 11.78 -16.74
C ALA A 91 -25.45 12.26 -17.85
N GLU A 92 -25.13 13.56 -17.95
CA GLU A 92 -24.21 14.04 -19.01
C GLU A 92 -22.79 13.47 -18.86
N ASP A 93 -22.32 13.21 -17.63
CA ASP A 93 -20.99 12.62 -17.39
C ASP A 93 -20.90 11.17 -17.84
N VAL A 94 -22.00 10.42 -17.68
CA VAL A 94 -22.13 9.04 -18.16
C VAL A 94 -22.24 9.04 -19.68
N LEU A 95 -23.17 9.83 -20.24
CA LEU A 95 -23.43 9.89 -21.67
C LEU A 95 -22.24 10.40 -22.47
N GLN A 96 -21.47 11.38 -21.96
CA GLN A 96 -20.25 11.83 -22.64
C GLN A 96 -19.19 10.72 -22.73
N LYS A 97 -19.10 9.84 -21.73
CA LYS A 97 -18.18 8.68 -21.75
C LYS A 97 -18.69 7.54 -22.64
N VAL A 98 -19.99 7.27 -22.63
CA VAL A 98 -20.64 6.31 -23.53
C VAL A 98 -20.48 6.74 -24.99
N ALA A 99 -20.73 8.01 -25.32
CA ALA A 99 -20.60 8.57 -26.67
C ALA A 99 -19.16 8.50 -27.22
N ALA A 100 -18.15 8.78 -26.39
CA ALA A 100 -16.75 8.66 -26.79
C ALA A 100 -16.32 7.21 -27.12
N VAL A 101 -16.99 6.22 -26.51
CA VAL A 101 -16.75 4.79 -26.80
C VAL A 101 -17.52 4.35 -28.06
N LEU A 102 -18.76 4.79 -28.25
CA LEU A 102 -19.52 4.57 -29.49
C LEU A 102 -18.77 5.09 -30.73
N GLN A 103 -18.11 6.25 -30.63
CA GLN A 103 -17.28 6.82 -31.71
C GLN A 103 -16.03 6.00 -32.07
N SER A 104 -15.70 4.94 -31.32
CA SER A 104 -14.48 4.14 -31.51
C SER A 104 -14.71 2.62 -31.48
N ASN A 105 -15.96 2.16 -31.37
CA ASN A 105 -16.28 0.73 -31.34
C ASN A 105 -17.72 0.46 -31.82
N GLU A 106 -17.85 -0.06 -33.04
CA GLU A 106 -19.14 -0.40 -33.68
C GLU A 106 -19.82 -1.65 -33.06
N GLU A 107 -19.09 -2.48 -32.30
CA GLU A 107 -19.64 -3.67 -31.62
C GLU A 107 -20.43 -3.31 -30.33
N PHE A 108 -20.37 -2.05 -29.87
CA PHE A 108 -21.05 -1.59 -28.67
C PHE A 108 -22.42 -0.96 -28.99
N ARG A 109 -23.50 -1.51 -28.43
CA ARG A 109 -24.88 -1.01 -28.60
C ARG A 109 -25.51 -0.71 -27.24
N LEU A 110 -26.48 0.22 -27.23
CA LEU A 110 -27.21 0.67 -26.03
C LEU A 110 -28.57 -0.02 -25.82
N ASP A 111 -29.02 -0.89 -26.72
CA ASP A 111 -30.21 -1.74 -26.54
C ASP A 111 -29.89 -3.07 -25.82
N GLN A 112 -28.61 -3.41 -25.69
CA GLN A 112 -28.17 -4.68 -25.13
C GLN A 112 -27.89 -4.56 -23.62
N ARG A 113 -28.16 -5.68 -22.92
CA ARG A 113 -27.98 -5.87 -21.48
C ARG A 113 -26.58 -5.44 -21.02
N MET A 114 -26.53 -4.53 -20.05
CA MET A 114 -25.28 -4.04 -19.45
C MET A 114 -25.26 -4.26 -17.95
N SER A 115 -24.08 -4.50 -17.39
CA SER A 115 -23.87 -4.57 -15.94
C SER A 115 -23.11 -3.35 -15.47
N MET A 116 -23.66 -2.62 -14.50
CA MET A 116 -23.06 -1.42 -13.93
C MET A 116 -22.56 -1.70 -12.52
N SER A 117 -21.24 -1.68 -12.33
CA SER A 117 -20.60 -1.81 -11.02
C SER A 117 -20.43 -0.42 -10.41
N ILE A 118 -21.22 -0.13 -9.39
CA ILE A 118 -21.15 1.07 -8.58
C ILE A 118 -20.23 0.81 -7.37
N CYS A 119 -19.42 1.80 -7.03
CA CYS A 119 -18.53 1.78 -5.87
C CYS A 119 -18.73 3.11 -5.12
N HIS A 120 -19.44 3.04 -3.99
CA HIS A 120 -19.79 4.13 -3.09
C HIS A 120 -18.81 4.17 -1.91
N VAL A 121 -18.44 5.37 -1.48
CA VAL A 121 -17.49 5.64 -0.39
C VAL A 121 -17.96 6.85 0.41
N SER A 122 -18.42 6.63 1.64
CA SER A 122 -18.72 7.76 2.55
C SER A 122 -17.43 8.38 3.12
N PRO A 123 -17.26 9.71 3.09
CA PRO A 123 -16.11 10.38 3.71
C PRO A 123 -16.09 10.20 5.25
N PRO A 124 -14.93 10.34 5.89
CA PRO A 124 -14.77 10.00 7.30
C PRO A 124 -15.29 11.10 8.25
N ASP A 125 -16.50 10.90 8.79
CA ASP A 125 -17.03 11.64 9.94
C ASP A 125 -16.29 11.33 11.26
N GLY A 126 -16.13 12.35 12.11
CA GLY A 126 -15.49 12.26 13.43
C GLY A 126 -16.48 12.28 14.60
N ARG A 127 -16.94 11.11 15.06
CA ARG A 127 -17.68 10.88 16.32
C ARG A 127 -17.03 9.73 17.11
N GLY A 128 -16.80 9.90 18.42
CA GLY A 128 -16.26 8.87 19.30
C GLY A 128 -15.40 9.38 20.48
N ASN A 129 -15.54 8.72 21.64
CA ASN A 129 -14.69 8.93 22.82
C ASN A 129 -13.26 8.40 22.59
N GLY A 130 -12.26 9.16 23.01
CA GLY A 130 -10.85 8.90 22.67
C GLY A 130 -10.16 7.84 23.54
N GLY A 131 -9.68 6.77 22.90
CA GLY A 131 -8.80 5.77 23.52
C GLY A 131 -7.91 5.10 22.46
N THR A 132 -6.59 5.08 22.71
CA THR A 132 -5.54 4.33 21.98
C THR A 132 -5.61 4.32 20.45
N ASN A 133 -4.77 5.15 19.78
CA ASN A 133 -3.94 4.76 18.61
C ASN A 133 -3.12 5.93 17.99
N VAL A 134 -2.04 5.65 17.19
CA VAL A 134 -1.21 6.46 16.21
C VAL A 134 0.31 6.10 16.21
N LYS A 135 0.75 5.01 15.57
CA LYS A 135 2.17 4.51 15.48
C LYS A 135 3.02 5.05 14.17
N LYS A 136 5.04 6.17 13.85
CA LYS A 136 6.23 6.41 12.93
C LYS A 136 7.48 5.79 13.59
N ARG A 137 8.32 5.00 12.91
CA ARG A 137 8.14 4.27 11.63
C ARG A 137 9.23 3.18 11.49
N HIS A 138 9.14 2.16 12.33
CA HIS A 138 9.71 0.82 12.15
C HIS A 138 8.61 -0.11 12.68
N CYS A 139 8.27 -1.19 11.97
CA CYS A 139 6.87 -1.58 11.70
C CYS A 139 5.92 -2.06 12.83
N ALA A 140 6.23 -1.89 14.13
CA ALA A 140 5.47 -2.42 15.29
C ALA A 140 3.97 -2.02 15.33
N ASN A 141 3.12 -2.55 16.23
CA ASN A 141 1.64 -2.38 16.21
C ASN A 141 1.08 -0.94 16.49
N PHE A 142 -0.13 -0.57 16.03
CA PHE A 142 -0.60 0.84 15.91
C PHE A 142 -0.64 1.66 17.22
N ASP A 143 -0.74 1.01 18.38
CA ASP A 143 -0.70 1.64 19.69
C ASP A 143 0.71 2.07 20.11
N ASP A 144 1.71 1.40 19.53
CA ASP A 144 3.04 1.28 20.11
C ASP A 144 3.94 2.46 19.76
N TYR A 145 3.95 2.92 18.50
CA TYR A 145 4.65 4.18 18.20
C TYR A 145 3.89 5.44 18.64
N LEU A 146 2.59 5.39 18.99
CA LEU A 146 1.88 6.57 19.55
C LEU A 146 2.54 7.00 20.85
N LYS A 147 2.77 6.02 21.71
CA LYS A 147 3.50 6.13 22.97
C LYS A 147 4.95 6.60 22.73
N LYS A 148 5.56 6.28 21.58
CA LYS A 148 6.96 6.59 21.24
C LYS A 148 7.14 7.95 20.51
N LYS A 149 6.13 8.45 19.78
CA LYS A 149 6.26 9.64 18.90
C LYS A 149 5.84 10.94 19.57
N ARG A 150 6.82 11.51 20.27
CA ARG A 150 6.82 12.86 20.89
C ARG A 150 6.40 14.04 19.98
N CYS A 151 6.28 13.84 18.67
CA CYS A 151 5.79 14.86 17.73
C CYS A 151 4.27 14.91 17.62
N LEU A 152 3.54 13.92 18.15
CA LEU A 152 2.09 13.90 18.25
C LEU A 152 1.64 14.29 19.66
N VAL A 153 0.47 14.92 19.74
CA VAL A 153 -0.22 15.19 21.01
C VAL A 153 -1.62 14.60 20.89
N THR A 154 -1.85 13.54 21.67
CA THR A 154 -3.16 12.88 21.73
C THR A 154 -4.17 13.77 22.43
N ILE A 155 -5.32 14.02 21.80
CA ILE A 155 -6.41 14.75 22.44
C ILE A 155 -7.19 13.80 23.35
N LYS A 156 -7.32 14.18 24.63
CA LYS A 156 -8.14 13.44 25.59
C LYS A 156 -9.47 14.17 25.76
N ASN A 157 -10.56 13.52 25.37
CA ASN A 157 -11.90 14.06 25.50
C ASN A 157 -12.95 12.96 25.68
N ALA A 158 -14.04 13.32 26.34
CA ALA A 158 -15.23 12.49 26.58
C ALA A 158 -16.47 13.13 25.93
N ASP A 159 -16.23 13.80 24.78
CA ASP A 159 -17.21 14.48 23.95
C ASP A 159 -16.86 14.23 22.46
N ASP A 160 -17.70 14.68 21.54
CA ASP A 160 -17.45 14.56 20.10
C ASP A 160 -16.59 15.72 19.54
N LEU A 161 -16.01 16.59 20.39
CA LEU A 161 -15.36 17.84 19.98
C LEU A 161 -13.84 17.72 19.78
N CYS A 162 -13.34 16.51 19.48
CA CYS A 162 -11.90 16.25 19.35
C CYS A 162 -11.24 17.14 18.28
N PHE A 163 -11.91 17.39 17.15
CA PHE A 163 -11.45 18.29 16.08
C PHE A 163 -11.23 19.73 16.58
N GLN A 164 -12.22 20.31 17.26
CA GLN A 164 -12.17 21.68 17.75
C GLN A 164 -11.15 21.82 18.91
N ARG A 165 -11.03 20.79 19.77
CA ARG A 165 -9.98 20.68 20.81
C ARG A 165 -8.58 20.59 20.18
N ALA A 166 -8.43 19.83 19.09
CA ALA A 166 -7.17 19.73 18.35
C ALA A 166 -6.77 21.06 17.72
N ILE A 167 -7.70 21.83 17.14
CA ILE A 167 -7.40 23.19 16.62
C ILE A 167 -6.89 24.11 17.73
N VAL A 168 -7.52 24.11 18.92
CA VAL A 168 -7.06 24.93 20.07
C VAL A 168 -5.63 24.57 20.47
N VAL A 169 -5.32 23.28 20.60
CA VAL A 169 -3.97 22.81 20.96
C VAL A 169 -2.96 23.12 19.84
N ALA A 170 -3.33 22.92 18.57
CA ALA A 170 -2.49 23.25 17.42
C ALA A 170 -2.16 24.75 17.35
N ARG A 171 -3.12 25.64 17.65
CA ARG A 171 -2.89 27.10 17.74
C ARG A 171 -1.89 27.47 18.84
N HIS A 172 -1.81 26.73 19.94
CA HIS A 172 -0.79 26.94 20.98
C HIS A 172 0.62 26.59 20.48
N TYR A 173 0.75 25.46 19.78
CA TYR A 173 2.01 25.01 19.17
C TYR A 173 2.48 25.90 18.01
N ALA A 174 1.58 26.39 17.16
CA ALA A 174 1.87 27.36 16.10
C ALA A 174 2.32 28.74 16.61
N ASN A 175 2.13 29.01 17.90
CA ASN A 175 2.60 30.20 18.60
C ASN A 175 3.65 29.88 19.68
N LYS A 176 4.42 28.80 19.49
CA LYS A 176 5.45 28.40 20.45
C LYS A 176 6.42 29.53 20.78
N GLN A 177 6.53 29.81 22.07
CA GLN A 177 7.58 30.64 22.69
C GLN A 177 8.34 29.75 23.67
N ASP A 178 9.66 29.90 23.74
CA ASP A 178 10.50 29.13 24.68
C ASP A 178 10.54 29.81 26.06
N THR A 179 9.36 29.96 26.67
CA THR A 179 9.16 30.59 27.99
C THR A 179 8.54 29.61 29.01
N PRO A 180 8.85 29.76 30.31
CA PRO A 180 8.20 28.96 31.37
C PRO A 180 6.68 29.10 31.38
N GLU A 181 6.16 30.25 30.97
CA GLU A 181 4.74 30.58 30.88
C GLU A 181 4.06 29.76 29.79
N TRP A 182 4.63 29.74 28.57
CA TRP A 182 4.10 28.98 27.45
C TRP A 182 4.08 27.47 27.73
N GLU A 183 5.09 26.93 28.40
CA GLU A 183 5.13 25.51 28.80
C GLU A 183 4.15 25.19 29.95
N ARG A 184 3.91 26.13 30.86
CA ARG A 184 2.89 26.02 31.93
C ARG A 184 1.47 26.00 31.33
N GLU A 185 1.21 26.88 30.37
CA GLU A 185 -0.02 26.91 29.59
C GLU A 185 -0.21 25.65 28.75
N ARG A 186 0.84 25.20 28.05
CA ARG A 186 0.86 23.96 27.27
C ARG A 186 0.48 22.76 28.15
N LYS A 187 1.09 22.61 29.33
CA LYS A 187 0.74 21.54 30.29
C LYS A 187 -0.73 21.63 30.73
N ARG A 188 -1.24 22.84 30.98
CA ARG A 188 -2.65 23.07 31.34
C ARG A 188 -3.63 22.75 30.20
N LEU A 189 -3.22 22.95 28.94
CA LEU A 189 -4.00 22.63 27.74
C LEU A 189 -4.07 21.14 27.41
N ILE A 190 -3.03 20.37 27.74
CA ILE A 190 -2.91 18.95 27.38
C ILE A 190 -3.34 18.03 28.53
N ASN A 191 -2.93 18.32 29.76
CA ASN A 191 -3.13 17.40 30.89
C ASN A 191 -4.51 17.54 31.53
N ASN A 192 -5.06 18.75 31.58
CA ASN A 192 -6.30 19.03 32.30
C ASN A 192 -7.47 19.02 31.31
N THR A 193 -8.19 17.90 31.26
CA THR A 193 -9.33 17.69 30.34
C THR A 193 -10.59 17.37 31.15
N GLY A 194 -11.73 17.95 30.76
CA GLY A 194 -12.98 17.93 31.53
C GLY A 194 -13.83 19.20 31.35
N PRO A 195 -15.06 19.28 31.90
CA PRO A 195 -16.03 20.32 31.55
C PRO A 195 -15.53 21.75 31.77
N HIS A 196 -14.96 22.05 32.95
CA HIS A 196 -14.49 23.40 33.28
C HIS A 196 -13.01 23.65 32.92
N SER A 197 -12.37 22.75 32.16
CA SER A 197 -10.95 22.87 31.82
C SER A 197 -10.68 24.05 30.88
N TRP A 198 -9.44 24.56 30.92
CA TRP A 198 -9.03 25.68 30.09
C TRP A 198 -9.02 25.35 28.59
N GLN A 199 -8.80 24.07 28.24
CA GLN A 199 -8.98 23.58 26.88
C GLN A 199 -10.44 23.71 26.45
N THR A 200 -11.38 23.20 27.27
CA THR A 200 -12.83 23.25 26.98
C THR A 200 -13.31 24.70 26.79
N LYS A 201 -12.98 25.61 27.71
CA LYS A 201 -13.35 27.04 27.59
C LYS A 201 -12.78 27.72 26.34
N LYS A 202 -11.60 27.31 25.88
CA LYS A 202 -11.00 27.80 24.62
C LYS A 202 -11.62 27.14 23.38
N THR A 203 -12.13 25.92 23.50
CA THR A 203 -12.88 25.21 22.45
C THR A 203 -14.28 25.79 22.28
N GLU A 204 -15.02 26.06 23.35
CA GLU A 204 -16.32 26.74 23.33
C GLU A 204 -16.21 28.11 22.66
N ALA A 205 -15.29 28.95 23.13
CA ALA A 205 -15.03 30.26 22.54
C ALA A 205 -14.53 30.22 21.08
N LEU A 206 -13.94 29.11 20.63
CA LEU A 206 -13.60 28.91 19.22
C LEU A 206 -14.84 28.54 18.39
N ILE A 207 -15.68 27.63 18.88
CA ILE A 207 -16.93 27.23 18.21
C ILE A 207 -17.84 28.45 18.02
N ASP A 208 -18.04 29.21 19.10
CA ASP A 208 -18.91 30.38 19.13
C ASP A 208 -18.37 31.49 18.20
N ALA A 209 -17.04 31.71 18.15
CA ALA A 209 -16.42 32.70 17.26
C ALA A 209 -16.36 32.29 15.78
N VAL A 210 -16.44 30.99 15.48
CA VAL A 210 -16.54 30.45 14.10
C VAL A 210 -18.00 30.45 13.60
N GLY A 211 -18.98 30.59 14.51
CA GLY A 211 -20.39 30.34 14.19
C GLY A 211 -20.69 28.85 13.96
N GLY A 212 -19.87 27.96 14.52
CA GLY A 212 -20.00 26.52 14.33
C GLY A 212 -21.06 25.89 15.26
N ALA A 213 -21.65 24.78 14.82
CA ALA A 213 -22.46 23.95 15.71
C ALA A 213 -21.58 23.22 16.75
N ARG A 214 -22.11 23.04 17.97
CA ARG A 214 -21.45 22.31 19.08
C ARG A 214 -21.58 20.79 18.90
N GLN A 215 -21.09 20.30 17.75
CA GLN A 215 -21.22 18.91 17.32
C GLN A 215 -19.90 18.37 16.75
N ALA A 216 -19.89 17.06 16.47
CA ALA A 216 -18.86 16.35 15.73
C ALA A 216 -18.48 16.98 14.38
N CYS A 217 -17.26 16.68 13.95
CA CYS A 217 -16.75 17.10 12.65
C CYS A 217 -17.36 16.25 11.51
N THR A 218 -18.14 16.87 10.63
CA THR A 218 -18.77 16.27 9.44
C THR A 218 -17.84 16.22 8.22
N GLY A 219 -16.54 16.01 8.44
CA GLY A 219 -15.54 16.06 7.39
C GLY A 219 -15.43 17.43 6.71
N MET A 220 -15.56 17.45 5.38
CA MET A 220 -15.13 18.57 4.53
C MET A 220 -15.79 19.91 4.85
N GLU A 221 -17.10 19.94 5.09
CA GLU A 221 -17.85 21.17 5.38
C GLU A 221 -17.35 21.84 6.68
N THR A 222 -17.15 21.02 7.71
CA THR A 222 -16.59 21.48 8.98
C THR A 222 -15.14 21.96 8.79
N TRP A 223 -14.34 21.30 7.94
CA TRP A 223 -12.97 21.75 7.65
C TRP A 223 -12.94 23.09 6.92
N GLU A 224 -13.81 23.30 5.91
CA GLU A 224 -13.89 24.56 5.16
C GLU A 224 -14.33 25.73 6.05
N LEU A 225 -15.38 25.54 6.88
CA LEU A 225 -15.89 26.55 7.80
C LEU A 225 -14.79 27.04 8.76
N TYR A 226 -14.09 26.12 9.41
CA TYR A 226 -13.01 26.47 10.34
C TYR A 226 -11.78 27.00 9.58
N ALA A 227 -11.45 26.48 8.40
CA ALA A 227 -10.31 26.95 7.60
C ALA A 227 -10.50 28.40 7.09
N LYS A 228 -11.73 28.85 6.85
CA LYS A 228 -12.02 30.25 6.53
C LYS A 228 -11.64 31.18 7.68
N TYR A 229 -12.25 30.99 8.84
CA TYR A 229 -11.96 31.79 10.05
C TYR A 229 -10.49 31.73 10.47
N LEU A 230 -9.87 30.54 10.38
CA LEU A 230 -8.45 30.37 10.69
C LEU A 230 -7.54 31.07 9.65
N GLY A 231 -7.92 31.07 8.38
CA GLY A 231 -7.20 31.74 7.30
C GLY A 231 -7.16 33.26 7.46
N GLU A 232 -8.31 33.86 7.79
CA GLU A 232 -8.44 35.29 8.12
C GLU A 232 -7.52 35.69 9.30
N ALA A 233 -7.27 34.77 10.24
CA ALA A 233 -6.32 34.92 11.34
C ALA A 233 -4.87 34.52 11.02
N GLY A 234 -4.54 34.19 9.77
CA GLY A 234 -3.18 33.86 9.30
C GLY A 234 -2.75 32.39 9.49
N TYR A 235 -3.68 31.45 9.66
CA TYR A 235 -3.40 30.03 9.88
C TYR A 235 -3.86 29.14 8.71
N GLN A 236 -3.06 28.13 8.36
CA GLN A 236 -3.42 27.10 7.38
C GLN A 236 -3.84 25.80 8.09
N LEU A 237 -5.12 25.45 8.03
CA LEU A 237 -5.61 24.15 8.50
C LEU A 237 -5.24 23.04 7.50
N ASN A 238 -4.50 22.04 7.97
CA ASN A 238 -4.12 20.84 7.23
C ASN A 238 -4.63 19.59 7.98
N VAL A 239 -5.23 18.62 7.28
CA VAL A 239 -5.63 17.34 7.88
C VAL A 239 -4.93 16.19 7.16
N PHE A 240 -4.24 15.34 7.91
CA PHE A 240 -3.57 14.12 7.45
C PHE A 240 -4.32 12.89 7.98
N SER A 241 -4.42 11.78 7.23
CA SER A 241 -5.26 10.64 7.62
C SER A 241 -4.52 9.30 7.74
N ARG A 242 -4.87 8.49 8.74
CA ARG A 242 -4.46 7.07 8.87
C ARG A 242 -4.76 6.28 7.60
N ALA A 243 -5.98 6.41 7.07
CA ALA A 243 -6.48 5.63 5.93
C ALA A 243 -5.66 5.82 4.63
N ILE A 244 -4.89 6.91 4.52
CA ILE A 244 -3.94 7.12 3.42
C ILE A 244 -2.49 7.26 3.92
N PHE A 245 -2.15 6.52 4.99
CA PHE A 245 -0.80 6.35 5.53
C PHE A 245 -0.11 7.65 5.97
N GLY A 246 -0.90 8.62 6.44
CA GLY A 246 -0.44 9.92 6.93
C GLY A 246 -0.15 10.94 5.82
N LYS A 247 -0.74 10.78 4.64
CA LYS A 247 -0.84 11.84 3.61
C LYS A 247 -1.97 12.83 3.95
N ALA A 248 -1.91 14.02 3.40
CA ALA A 248 -2.95 15.05 3.56
C ALA A 248 -4.24 14.67 2.81
N ILE A 249 -5.38 14.80 3.48
CA ILE A 249 -6.74 14.72 2.89
C ILE A 249 -7.39 16.10 2.72
N TYR A 250 -6.95 17.11 3.48
CA TYR A 250 -7.49 18.47 3.40
C TYR A 250 -6.41 19.52 3.59
N ARG A 251 -6.58 20.66 2.90
CA ARG A 251 -5.70 21.83 2.98
C ARG A 251 -6.49 23.12 2.77
N GLY A 252 -6.61 23.94 3.81
CA GLY A 252 -7.20 25.28 3.73
C GLY A 252 -6.25 26.26 3.03
N THR A 253 -6.44 26.50 1.72
CA THR A 253 -5.64 27.46 0.93
C THR A 253 -6.39 28.75 0.57
N LYS A 254 -7.73 28.70 0.50
CA LYS A 254 -8.59 29.72 -0.13
C LYS A 254 -8.58 31.11 0.54
N HIS A 255 -8.19 31.20 1.81
CA HIS A 255 -8.49 32.37 2.67
C HIS A 255 -7.25 32.94 3.39
N ILE A 256 -6.06 32.83 2.79
CA ILE A 256 -4.78 33.14 3.46
C ILE A 256 -4.01 34.20 2.69
N THR A 257 -3.53 35.22 3.41
CA THR A 257 -2.57 36.22 2.92
C THR A 257 -1.20 36.03 3.58
N GLY A 258 -0.13 36.23 2.81
CA GLY A 258 1.25 36.07 3.31
C GLY A 258 1.69 34.62 3.55
N THR A 259 2.58 34.41 4.52
CA THR A 259 3.09 33.08 4.91
C THR A 259 2.32 32.56 6.12
N PRO A 260 1.49 31.50 6.00
CA PRO A 260 0.64 31.05 7.08
C PRO A 260 1.38 30.30 8.19
N LYS A 261 0.76 30.27 9.37
CA LYS A 261 1.10 29.33 10.43
C LYS A 261 0.33 28.02 10.23
N HIS A 262 1.04 26.92 10.01
CA HIS A 262 0.41 25.62 9.73
C HIS A 262 -0.16 24.97 10.99
N LEU A 263 -1.44 24.57 10.91
CA LEU A 263 -2.18 23.81 11.92
C LEU A 263 -2.38 22.40 11.39
N ASN A 264 -1.42 21.53 11.67
CA ASN A 264 -1.35 20.17 11.14
C ASN A 264 -2.07 19.21 12.09
N LEU A 265 -3.23 18.69 11.68
CA LEU A 265 -4.03 17.72 12.42
C LEU A 265 -3.90 16.30 11.83
N TYR A 266 -4.02 15.28 12.66
CA TYR A 266 -4.00 13.87 12.25
C TYR A 266 -5.33 13.19 12.59
N LEU A 267 -6.08 12.80 11.55
CA LEU A 267 -7.31 12.04 11.62
C LEU A 267 -7.02 10.53 11.62
N HIS A 268 -7.51 9.84 12.64
CA HIS A 268 -7.49 8.39 12.76
C HIS A 268 -8.69 7.95 13.57
N ASP A 269 -9.31 6.81 13.25
CA ASP A 269 -10.28 6.13 14.12
C ASP A 269 -11.49 7.00 14.56
N ARG A 270 -11.83 8.01 13.74
CA ARG A 270 -12.83 9.09 13.98
C ARG A 270 -12.42 10.16 15.02
N HIS A 271 -11.14 10.19 15.39
CA HIS A 271 -10.50 11.10 16.34
C HIS A 271 -9.48 12.03 15.66
N TYR A 272 -9.17 13.18 16.27
CA TYR A 272 -8.23 14.19 15.76
C TYR A 272 -7.13 14.51 16.76
N ASP A 273 -5.89 14.20 16.39
CA ASP A 273 -4.67 14.55 17.14
C ASP A 273 -3.90 15.71 16.50
N VAL A 274 -2.96 16.29 17.24
CA VAL A 274 -2.13 17.42 16.76
C VAL A 274 -0.73 16.96 16.37
N ILE A 275 -0.31 17.30 15.14
CA ILE A 275 1.06 17.11 14.66
C ILE A 275 1.87 18.38 14.97
N THR A 276 2.74 18.30 15.97
CA THR A 276 3.52 19.45 16.47
C THR A 276 4.80 19.71 15.67
N SER A 277 5.24 18.76 14.83
CA SER A 277 6.42 18.88 13.98
C SER A 277 6.31 17.98 12.76
N MET A 278 6.11 18.57 11.58
CA MET A 278 5.97 17.80 10.34
C MET A 278 7.23 17.01 9.95
N PRO A 279 8.48 17.51 10.07
CA PRO A 279 9.68 16.70 9.82
C PRO A 279 9.77 15.46 10.72
N ALA A 280 9.56 15.62 12.03
CA ALA A 280 9.56 14.49 12.98
C ALA A 280 8.37 13.53 12.79
N PHE A 281 7.29 14.00 12.15
CA PHE A 281 6.17 13.19 11.68
C PHE A 281 6.52 12.46 10.37
N VAL A 282 7.04 13.11 9.32
CA VAL A 282 7.40 12.39 8.08
C VAL A 282 8.69 11.58 8.17
N GLU A 283 9.42 11.68 9.29
CA GLU A 283 10.73 11.02 9.51
C GLU A 283 11.78 11.35 8.45
N ASN A 284 11.69 12.55 7.90
CA ASN A 284 12.76 13.11 7.09
C ASN A 284 13.36 14.31 7.80
N SER A 285 14.60 14.64 7.43
CA SER A 285 15.30 15.80 7.99
C SER A 285 14.57 17.13 7.77
N TYR A 286 13.70 17.18 6.74
CA TYR A 286 12.88 18.33 6.38
C TYR A 286 11.51 17.90 5.83
N PHE A 287 10.56 18.83 5.83
CA PHE A 287 9.25 18.70 5.19
C PHE A 287 8.92 19.97 4.41
N CYS A 288 8.28 19.83 3.23
CA CYS A 288 7.85 20.95 2.42
C CYS A 288 6.33 21.14 2.57
N GLU A 289 5.92 22.19 3.29
CA GLU A 289 4.50 22.53 3.42
C GLU A 289 3.85 22.90 2.08
N THR A 290 4.59 23.41 1.09
CA THR A 290 4.06 23.67 -0.26
C THR A 290 3.72 22.37 -0.98
N CYS A 291 4.66 21.42 -1.04
CA CYS A 291 4.54 20.18 -1.83
C CYS A 291 4.02 18.97 -1.03
N GLN A 292 3.83 19.10 0.28
CA GLN A 292 3.35 18.07 1.20
C GLN A 292 4.19 16.77 1.20
N VAL A 293 5.52 16.91 1.03
CA VAL A 293 6.48 15.79 1.02
C VAL A 293 7.66 16.01 1.98
N GLY A 294 8.15 14.91 2.55
CA GLY A 294 9.39 14.87 3.32
C GLY A 294 10.63 14.68 2.44
N TYR A 295 11.79 15.17 2.90
CA TYR A 295 13.07 15.00 2.21
C TYR A 295 14.27 15.17 3.15
N ASP A 296 15.34 14.42 2.95
CA ASP A 296 16.51 14.44 3.85
C ASP A 296 17.63 15.38 3.42
N ARG A 297 17.60 15.85 2.16
CA ARG A 297 18.61 16.75 1.61
C ARG A 297 17.90 17.87 0.85
N ALA A 298 17.99 19.11 1.34
CA ALA A 298 17.35 20.25 0.71
C ALA A 298 17.72 20.43 -0.77
N GLU A 299 18.97 20.12 -1.12
CA GLU A 299 19.47 20.12 -2.51
C GLU A 299 18.72 19.18 -3.47
N LYS A 300 18.04 18.15 -2.96
CA LYS A 300 17.26 17.20 -3.77
C LYS A 300 15.80 17.63 -3.97
N HIS A 301 15.30 18.62 -3.23
CA HIS A 301 13.89 19.00 -3.27
C HIS A 301 13.71 20.30 -4.06
N SER A 302 13.35 20.17 -5.34
CA SER A 302 13.36 21.24 -6.35
C SER A 302 12.18 22.24 -6.28
N CYS A 303 11.55 22.41 -5.10
CA CYS A 303 10.40 23.30 -4.93
C CYS A 303 10.80 24.78 -4.75
N HIS A 304 9.80 25.63 -4.56
CA HIS A 304 9.91 27.08 -4.34
C HIS A 304 10.68 27.49 -3.06
N VAL A 305 10.97 26.55 -2.15
CA VAL A 305 11.80 26.74 -0.93
C VAL A 305 13.32 26.75 -1.25
N MET A 306 13.69 26.76 -2.53
CA MET A 306 15.06 26.92 -2.99
C MET A 306 15.14 27.82 -4.23
N CYS A 307 15.99 28.86 -4.20
CA CYS A 307 16.25 29.68 -5.37
C CYS A 307 16.94 28.85 -6.47
N GLN A 308 16.34 28.71 -7.65
CA GLN A 308 16.88 27.82 -8.69
C GLN A 308 18.23 28.25 -9.28
N GLY A 309 18.57 29.54 -9.22
CA GLY A 309 19.89 30.06 -9.57
C GLY A 309 20.95 29.60 -8.57
N CYS A 310 21.03 30.27 -7.41
CA CYS A 310 22.06 29.99 -6.41
C CYS A 310 21.87 28.69 -5.61
N LYS A 311 20.75 27.98 -5.76
CA LYS A 311 20.35 26.79 -4.98
C LYS A 311 20.37 27.01 -3.45
N THR A 312 20.25 28.25 -2.96
CA THR A 312 20.17 28.57 -1.52
C THR A 312 18.75 28.28 -1.01
N VAL A 313 18.65 27.73 0.20
CA VAL A 313 17.36 27.48 0.88
C VAL A 313 16.73 28.81 1.30
N GLY A 314 15.44 28.97 1.01
CA GLY A 314 14.71 30.23 1.11
C GLY A 314 13.95 30.54 -0.19
N PRO A 315 13.22 31.66 -0.25
CA PRO A 315 12.52 32.08 -1.46
C PRO A 315 13.51 32.32 -2.63
N PRO A 316 13.02 32.36 -3.89
CA PRO A 316 13.81 32.83 -5.01
C PRO A 316 14.44 34.19 -4.69
N CYS A 317 15.74 34.36 -4.96
CA CYS A 317 16.38 35.66 -4.81
C CYS A 317 15.65 36.71 -5.67
N PRO A 318 15.42 37.93 -5.17
CA PRO A 318 14.69 38.95 -5.91
C PRO A 318 15.42 39.28 -7.22
N PRO A 319 14.69 39.57 -8.30
CA PRO A 319 15.28 40.02 -9.56
C PRO A 319 15.80 41.45 -9.44
N ASP A 320 16.92 41.69 -10.10
CA ASP A 320 17.63 42.96 -10.29
C ASP A 320 17.76 43.14 -11.81
N PRO A 321 17.54 44.33 -12.38
CA PRO A 321 17.75 44.58 -13.80
C PRO A 321 19.16 44.15 -14.28
N ASN A 322 20.16 44.17 -13.40
CA ASN A 322 21.53 43.73 -13.70
C ASN A 322 21.74 42.24 -13.43
N THR A 323 21.07 41.39 -14.22
CA THR A 323 21.35 39.94 -14.20
C THR A 323 22.82 39.65 -14.53
N LYS A 324 23.42 38.64 -13.91
CA LYS A 324 24.85 38.32 -14.08
C LYS A 324 25.08 36.88 -14.53
N THR A 325 25.76 36.70 -15.66
CA THR A 325 26.25 35.40 -16.13
C THR A 325 27.58 35.07 -15.46
N CYS A 326 27.76 33.85 -14.97
CA CYS A 326 29.03 33.41 -14.38
C CYS A 326 29.92 32.70 -15.42
N TYR A 327 31.09 33.28 -15.69
CA TYR A 327 32.07 32.77 -16.66
C TYR A 327 32.63 31.35 -16.37
N ARG A 328 32.48 30.84 -15.14
CA ARG A 328 32.98 29.49 -14.73
C ARG A 328 31.96 28.37 -14.91
N CYS A 329 30.67 28.71 -15.00
CA CYS A 329 29.59 27.74 -15.02
C CYS A 329 28.50 28.04 -16.05
N HIS A 330 28.58 29.17 -16.76
CA HIS A 330 27.68 29.60 -17.84
C HIS A 330 26.21 29.73 -17.43
N ARG A 331 25.94 29.79 -16.12
CA ARG A 331 24.60 30.02 -15.54
C ARG A 331 24.36 31.52 -15.32
N VAL A 332 23.11 31.93 -15.47
CA VAL A 332 22.64 33.31 -15.28
C VAL A 332 22.00 33.43 -13.91
N PHE A 333 22.32 34.52 -13.18
CA PHE A 333 21.85 34.79 -11.83
C PHE A 333 21.05 36.10 -11.82
N VAL A 334 19.86 36.05 -11.21
CA VAL A 334 18.85 37.13 -11.29
C VAL A 334 19.19 38.40 -10.51
N SER A 335 20.23 38.38 -9.66
CA SER A 335 20.69 39.54 -8.89
C SER A 335 22.07 39.32 -8.30
N ARG A 336 22.74 40.38 -7.85
CA ARG A 336 24.09 40.29 -7.27
C ARG A 336 24.15 39.36 -6.05
N GLN A 337 23.16 39.42 -5.14
CA GLN A 337 23.10 38.49 -4.00
C GLN A 337 22.96 37.03 -4.46
N CYS A 338 22.20 36.77 -5.52
CA CYS A 338 22.10 35.43 -6.12
C CYS A 338 23.45 34.97 -6.70
N PHE A 339 24.21 35.88 -7.31
CA PHE A 339 25.55 35.60 -7.79
C PHE A 339 26.53 35.30 -6.64
N ASP A 340 26.61 36.14 -5.60
CA ASP A 340 27.57 35.91 -4.53
C ASP A 340 27.22 34.63 -3.70
N ASN A 341 25.92 34.35 -3.51
CA ASN A 341 25.42 33.11 -2.91
C ASN A 341 25.78 31.82 -3.67
N HIS A 342 26.04 31.86 -4.99
CA HIS A 342 26.39 30.67 -5.78
C HIS A 342 27.89 30.35 -5.75
N LEU A 343 28.73 31.36 -5.49
CA LEU A 343 30.18 31.21 -5.30
C LEU A 343 30.52 30.67 -3.90
N ALA A 344 29.70 30.98 -2.90
CA ALA A 344 29.91 30.54 -1.53
C ALA A 344 29.98 29.01 -1.38
N THR A 345 31.07 28.51 -0.78
CA THR A 345 31.21 27.11 -0.37
C THR A 345 30.32 26.83 0.84
N ARG A 346 29.52 25.77 0.79
CA ARG A 346 28.62 25.42 1.91
C ARG A 346 29.22 24.34 2.80
N SER A 347 29.15 24.56 4.11
CA SER A 347 29.66 23.67 5.16
C SER A 347 29.25 22.20 4.99
N ARG A 348 28.02 21.92 4.54
CA ARG A 348 27.53 20.55 4.27
C ARG A 348 27.87 19.98 2.89
N ALA A 349 28.18 20.80 1.89
CA ALA A 349 28.28 20.37 0.49
C ALA A 349 29.71 20.11 0.00
N LYS A 350 30.73 20.50 0.78
CA LYS A 350 32.18 20.47 0.44
C LYS A 350 32.60 21.25 -0.83
N CYS A 351 31.66 21.78 -1.61
CA CYS A 351 31.90 22.60 -2.80
C CYS A 351 30.94 23.80 -2.86
N SER A 352 31.18 24.71 -3.80
CA SER A 352 30.24 25.77 -4.17
C SER A 352 29.25 25.31 -5.25
N VAL A 353 28.15 26.03 -5.40
CA VAL A 353 27.16 25.75 -6.46
C VAL A 353 27.73 26.03 -7.85
N CYS A 354 28.64 27.01 -7.95
CA CYS A 354 29.43 27.32 -9.14
C CYS A 354 30.25 26.12 -9.65
N TYR A 355 30.92 25.39 -8.76
CA TYR A 355 31.70 24.20 -9.13
C TYR A 355 30.79 23.05 -9.60
N ARG A 356 29.71 22.79 -8.85
CA ARG A 356 28.86 21.62 -9.08
C ARG A 356 27.94 21.73 -10.30
N TRP A 357 27.31 22.88 -10.48
CA TRP A 357 26.27 23.09 -11.49
C TRP A 357 26.79 24.00 -12.60
N LYS A 358 27.16 23.40 -13.74
CA LYS A 358 27.48 24.12 -14.99
C LYS A 358 26.28 24.11 -15.94
N LYS A 359 26.34 24.88 -17.03
CA LYS A 359 25.37 24.91 -18.14
C LYS A 359 26.12 24.74 -19.46
N CYS A 360 25.64 23.89 -20.35
CA CYS A 360 26.23 23.80 -21.69
C CYS A 360 25.77 25.00 -22.55
N GLU A 361 26.69 25.72 -23.17
CA GLU A 361 26.33 26.84 -24.06
C GLU A 361 25.67 26.38 -25.37
N LYS A 362 25.98 25.17 -25.84
CA LYS A 362 25.41 24.61 -27.08
C LYS A 362 23.98 24.09 -26.91
N CYS A 363 23.71 23.27 -25.89
CA CYS A 363 22.38 22.66 -25.67
C CYS A 363 21.58 23.27 -24.51
N GLN A 364 22.10 24.31 -23.84
CA GLN A 364 21.48 25.04 -22.73
C GLN A 364 21.12 24.21 -21.47
N LYS A 365 21.41 22.89 -21.47
CA LYS A 365 21.17 21.92 -20.38
C LYS A 365 22.04 22.24 -19.14
N GLU A 366 21.44 22.19 -17.95
CA GLU A 366 22.20 22.20 -16.68
C GLU A 366 22.88 20.84 -16.44
N TRP A 367 24.10 20.87 -15.90
CA TRP A 367 24.96 19.71 -15.70
C TRP A 367 25.52 19.70 -14.27
N ASP A 368 25.16 18.67 -13.50
CA ASP A 368 25.68 18.40 -12.15
C ASP A 368 26.91 17.48 -12.28
N VAL A 369 28.13 18.04 -12.23
CA VAL A 369 29.37 17.28 -12.43
C VAL A 369 29.57 16.18 -11.39
N ILE A 370 29.02 16.36 -10.17
CA ILE A 370 29.12 15.37 -9.09
C ILE A 370 28.17 14.20 -9.35
N LYS A 371 26.94 14.47 -9.83
CA LYS A 371 26.01 13.42 -10.23
C LYS A 371 26.51 12.67 -11.47
N ALA A 372 26.96 13.39 -12.50
CA ALA A 372 27.42 12.82 -13.75
C ALA A 372 28.79 12.10 -13.65
N LYS A 373 29.57 12.38 -12.59
CA LYS A 373 30.97 11.95 -12.41
C LYS A 373 31.91 12.34 -13.57
N ARG A 374 31.51 13.38 -14.31
CA ARG A 374 32.10 13.83 -15.57
C ARG A 374 31.99 15.35 -15.64
N ASN A 375 33.02 15.98 -16.18
CA ASN A 375 33.09 17.42 -16.34
C ASN A 375 32.21 17.87 -17.53
N LEU A 376 31.81 19.14 -17.58
CA LEU A 376 31.02 19.67 -18.71
C LEU A 376 31.82 19.63 -20.02
N GLU A 377 33.14 19.72 -19.91
CA GLU A 377 34.11 19.66 -20.99
C GLU A 377 34.08 18.30 -21.73
N GLU A 378 33.55 17.25 -21.09
CA GLU A 378 33.33 15.94 -21.68
C GLU A 378 31.91 15.77 -22.30
N HIS A 379 31.01 16.74 -22.07
CA HIS A 379 29.60 16.61 -22.42
C HIS A 379 29.37 16.64 -23.94
N ARG A 380 28.65 15.65 -24.47
CA ARG A 380 28.14 15.66 -25.84
C ARG A 380 26.65 16.00 -25.87
N CYS A 381 26.30 17.05 -26.61
CA CYS A 381 24.91 17.48 -26.75
C CYS A 381 24.04 16.35 -27.30
N GLY A 382 22.83 16.17 -26.75
CA GLY A 382 21.97 15.03 -27.06
C GLY A 382 22.32 13.72 -26.33
N GLU A 383 23.38 13.66 -25.51
CA GLU A 383 23.69 12.44 -24.74
C GLU A 383 22.77 12.24 -23.51
N TYR A 384 22.54 10.97 -23.18
CA TYR A 384 21.84 10.52 -21.99
C TYR A 384 22.59 9.38 -21.29
N GLU A 385 22.57 9.38 -19.95
CA GLU A 385 23.01 8.26 -19.13
C GLU A 385 21.92 7.17 -19.19
N CYS A 386 22.24 5.98 -19.69
CA CYS A 386 21.29 4.87 -19.74
C CYS A 386 21.22 4.21 -18.35
N SER A 387 20.03 4.16 -17.75
CA SER A 387 19.81 3.60 -16.41
C SER A 387 20.14 2.11 -16.27
N ILE A 388 20.25 1.38 -17.38
CA ILE A 388 20.50 -0.08 -17.42
C ILE A 388 22.00 -0.39 -17.42
N CYS A 389 22.79 0.21 -18.33
CA CYS A 389 24.24 -0.02 -18.43
C CYS A 389 25.09 1.01 -17.69
N ARG A 390 24.53 2.19 -17.34
CA ARG A 390 25.23 3.35 -16.75
C ARG A 390 26.31 3.98 -17.65
N GLU A 391 26.21 3.72 -18.96
CA GLU A 391 27.02 4.38 -19.99
C GLU A 391 26.27 5.58 -20.59
N TRP A 392 27.01 6.48 -21.23
CA TRP A 392 26.49 7.67 -21.88
C TRP A 392 26.35 7.45 -23.39
N HIS A 393 25.13 7.54 -23.91
CA HIS A 393 24.81 7.28 -25.32
C HIS A 393 24.30 8.55 -26.02
N THR A 394 24.69 8.76 -27.28
CA THR A 394 24.02 9.72 -28.19
C THR A 394 22.78 9.10 -28.83
N ALA A 395 21.92 9.93 -29.43
CA ALA A 395 20.69 9.47 -30.09
C ALA A 395 20.93 8.49 -31.26
N GLU A 396 22.14 8.49 -31.84
CA GLU A 396 22.56 7.57 -32.92
C GLU A 396 22.86 6.14 -32.40
N LYS A 397 23.13 5.95 -31.11
CA LYS A 397 23.50 4.66 -30.51
C LYS A 397 22.38 4.11 -29.62
N GLN A 398 21.25 3.76 -30.23
CA GLN A 398 20.06 3.27 -29.54
C GLN A 398 20.10 1.80 -29.08
N PHE A 399 21.26 1.13 -29.17
CA PHE A 399 21.42 -0.29 -28.82
C PHE A 399 21.28 -0.56 -27.31
N ARG A 400 20.04 -0.65 -26.85
CA ARG A 400 19.67 -1.05 -25.48
C ARG A 400 19.73 -2.56 -25.31
N TYR A 401 20.92 -3.11 -25.13
CA TYR A 401 21.07 -4.52 -24.76
C TYR A 401 20.84 -4.74 -23.26
N ILE A 402 20.25 -5.89 -22.90
CA ILE A 402 20.06 -6.27 -21.51
C ILE A 402 21.43 -6.58 -20.92
N GLN A 403 21.77 -5.96 -19.78
CA GLN A 403 23.02 -6.26 -19.08
C GLN A 403 22.94 -7.62 -18.36
N PRO A 404 23.97 -8.47 -18.51
CA PRO A 404 24.15 -9.65 -17.69
C PRO A 404 24.30 -9.30 -16.22
N LEU A 405 23.72 -10.12 -15.36
CA LEU A 405 23.85 -10.02 -13.91
C LEU A 405 25.17 -10.65 -13.47
N LYS A 406 25.72 -10.23 -12.33
CA LYS A 406 26.83 -10.95 -11.71
C LYS A 406 26.31 -12.24 -11.09
N SER A 407 26.95 -13.37 -11.42
CA SER A 407 26.74 -14.61 -10.68
C SER A 407 27.24 -14.48 -9.23
N PRO A 408 26.53 -15.04 -8.24
CA PRO A 408 27.04 -15.15 -6.88
C PRO A 408 28.08 -16.27 -6.71
N ILE A 409 28.10 -17.28 -7.60
CA ILE A 409 29.04 -18.41 -7.58
C ILE A 409 29.74 -18.63 -8.93
N ASP A 410 30.89 -19.28 -8.93
CA ASP A 410 31.50 -19.82 -10.15
C ASP A 410 30.91 -21.19 -10.48
N MET A 411 30.13 -21.28 -11.57
CA MET A 411 29.41 -22.48 -12.00
C MET A 411 30.34 -23.65 -12.38
N ASN A 412 31.64 -23.39 -12.60
CA ASN A 412 32.65 -24.37 -13.00
C ASN A 412 33.45 -24.93 -11.81
N LYS A 413 33.21 -24.42 -10.60
CA LYS A 413 33.80 -24.92 -9.34
C LYS A 413 32.73 -25.70 -8.57
N ASP A 414 33.12 -26.34 -7.46
CA ASP A 414 32.15 -26.94 -6.55
C ASP A 414 31.12 -25.88 -6.12
N ARG A 415 29.85 -26.13 -6.47
CA ARG A 415 28.74 -25.23 -6.18
C ARG A 415 28.36 -25.32 -4.71
N LYS A 416 28.43 -26.51 -4.10
CA LYS A 416 27.97 -26.73 -2.72
C LYS A 416 28.79 -25.91 -1.73
N THR A 417 30.12 -26.06 -1.71
CA THR A 417 31.01 -25.25 -0.85
C THR A 417 30.85 -23.73 -1.09
N GLN A 418 30.47 -23.28 -2.28
CA GLN A 418 30.21 -21.86 -2.54
C GLN A 418 28.85 -21.40 -2.00
N ILE A 419 27.80 -22.21 -2.18
CA ILE A 419 26.45 -21.97 -1.67
C ILE A 419 26.45 -21.99 -0.13
N ASP A 420 27.08 -22.98 0.48
CA ASP A 420 27.21 -23.11 1.94
C ASP A 420 27.85 -21.85 2.55
N LYS A 421 28.94 -21.34 1.93
CA LYS A 421 29.62 -20.10 2.35
C LYS A 421 28.75 -18.86 2.18
N LEU A 422 27.95 -18.76 1.11
CA LEU A 422 27.00 -17.66 0.94
C LEU A 422 25.90 -17.70 2.01
N GLN A 423 25.37 -18.89 2.31
CA GLN A 423 24.35 -19.07 3.33
C GLN A 423 24.87 -18.72 4.73
N GLN A 424 26.11 -19.11 5.07
CA GLN A 424 26.79 -18.70 6.31
C GLN A 424 26.91 -17.17 6.47
N THR A 425 26.99 -16.41 5.37
CA THR A 425 27.07 -14.93 5.44
C THR A 425 25.71 -14.22 5.38
N THR A 426 24.61 -14.90 5.03
CA THR A 426 23.31 -14.24 4.76
C THR A 426 22.13 -15.14 5.09
N LEU A 427 21.68 -15.11 6.34
CA LEU A 427 20.59 -15.95 6.84
C LEU A 427 19.23 -15.60 6.19
N THR A 428 18.77 -16.42 5.25
CA THR A 428 17.43 -16.29 4.65
C THR A 428 16.38 -16.86 5.59
N ARG A 429 15.32 -16.09 5.86
CA ARG A 429 14.24 -16.40 6.80
C ARG A 429 12.91 -16.57 6.06
N PHE A 430 12.10 -17.53 6.50
CA PHE A 430 10.80 -17.85 5.90
C PHE A 430 9.70 -17.95 6.95
N VAL A 431 8.48 -17.65 6.52
CA VAL A 431 7.24 -17.93 7.26
C VAL A 431 6.26 -18.56 6.28
N PHE A 432 5.99 -19.85 6.45
CA PHE A 432 4.93 -20.54 5.73
C PHE A 432 3.64 -20.39 6.53
N PHE A 433 2.52 -20.07 5.87
CA PHE A 433 1.25 -19.86 6.57
C PHE A 433 0.05 -20.17 5.67
N ASP A 434 -1.09 -20.39 6.32
CA ASP A 434 -2.39 -20.68 5.71
C ASP A 434 -3.54 -20.16 6.61
N PHE A 435 -4.72 -19.91 6.03
CA PHE A 435 -5.90 -19.36 6.71
C PHE A 435 -7.17 -20.18 6.47
N GLU A 436 -7.63 -20.86 7.51
CA GLU A 436 -8.99 -21.42 7.54
C GLU A 436 -10.01 -20.33 7.87
N CYS A 437 -11.12 -20.33 7.12
CA CYS A 437 -12.13 -19.28 7.16
C CYS A 437 -13.56 -19.84 7.27
N GLN A 438 -14.37 -19.22 8.12
CA GLN A 438 -15.82 -19.35 8.10
C GLN A 438 -16.39 -18.63 6.88
N GLN A 439 -17.48 -19.15 6.30
CA GLN A 439 -18.09 -18.66 5.06
C GLN A 439 -19.62 -18.54 5.12
N ASP A 440 -20.23 -18.82 6.27
CA ASP A 440 -21.68 -18.81 6.54
C ASP A 440 -22.37 -17.47 6.21
N THR A 441 -21.65 -16.36 6.40
CA THR A 441 -22.12 -15.00 6.09
C THR A 441 -21.95 -14.58 4.63
N GLY A 442 -21.29 -15.39 3.79
CA GLY A 442 -20.78 -15.00 2.47
C GLY A 442 -19.51 -14.12 2.50
N GLU A 443 -19.13 -13.56 3.65
CA GLU A 443 -17.78 -13.04 3.89
C GLU A 443 -16.86 -14.19 4.32
N HIS A 444 -15.61 -14.22 3.83
CA HIS A 444 -14.60 -15.15 4.34
C HIS A 444 -13.98 -14.57 5.60
N ILE A 445 -14.27 -15.17 6.76
CA ILE A 445 -13.85 -14.70 8.08
C ILE A 445 -12.82 -15.66 8.68
N PRO A 446 -11.52 -15.30 8.75
CA PRO A 446 -10.50 -16.22 9.26
C PRO A 446 -10.67 -16.52 10.75
N ASN A 447 -10.81 -17.80 11.09
CA ASN A 447 -11.00 -18.28 12.46
C ASN A 447 -9.88 -19.21 12.97
N LEU A 448 -9.00 -19.66 12.07
CA LEU A 448 -7.73 -20.32 12.39
C LEU A 448 -6.65 -19.85 11.40
N CYS A 449 -5.43 -19.66 11.90
CA CYS A 449 -4.23 -19.49 11.07
C CYS A 449 -3.06 -20.23 11.70
N VAL A 450 -2.38 -21.07 10.92
CA VAL A 450 -1.14 -21.75 11.31
C VAL A 450 0.03 -21.09 10.57
N LEU A 451 1.10 -20.80 11.30
CA LEU A 451 2.34 -20.28 10.75
C LEU A 451 3.50 -21.19 11.16
N GLN A 452 4.30 -21.66 10.21
CA GLN A 452 5.58 -22.31 10.49
C GLN A 452 6.74 -21.38 10.09
N THR A 453 7.56 -21.01 11.08
CA THR A 453 8.72 -20.13 10.87
C THR A 453 10.00 -20.94 10.76
N CYS A 454 10.90 -20.55 9.85
CA CYS A 454 12.19 -21.23 9.68
C CYS A 454 13.26 -20.31 9.07
N CYS A 455 14.47 -20.83 8.94
CA CYS A 455 15.51 -20.28 8.09
C CYS A 455 15.96 -21.34 7.08
N HIS A 456 16.77 -20.96 6.09
CA HIS A 456 17.25 -21.89 5.05
C HIS A 456 18.12 -23.07 5.52
N PHE A 457 18.46 -23.18 6.81
CA PHE A 457 19.16 -24.31 7.42
C PHE A 457 18.23 -25.30 8.14
N CYS A 458 16.97 -24.92 8.37
CA CYS A 458 15.96 -25.75 9.02
C CYS A 458 14.60 -25.66 8.31
N ILE A 459 14.61 -25.36 7.00
CA ILE A 459 13.39 -25.30 6.18
C ILE A 459 12.78 -26.68 5.98
N ASP A 460 13.58 -27.75 5.96
CA ASP A 460 13.11 -29.13 5.82
C ASP A 460 13.03 -29.89 7.17
N ASN A 461 13.78 -29.45 8.19
CA ASN A 461 13.83 -30.09 9.52
C ASN A 461 12.54 -29.84 10.31
N GLN A 462 12.11 -30.79 11.15
CA GLN A 462 11.00 -30.55 12.09
C GLN A 462 11.38 -29.49 13.13
N ASP A 463 12.47 -29.68 13.88
CA ASP A 463 12.90 -28.74 14.91
C ASP A 463 13.70 -27.53 14.37
N PRO A 464 13.64 -26.36 15.05
CA PRO A 464 14.52 -25.22 14.77
C PRO A 464 16.01 -25.57 14.94
N CYS A 465 16.87 -25.08 14.03
CA CYS A 465 18.33 -25.15 14.16
C CYS A 465 18.90 -24.03 15.06
N GLU A 466 20.18 -24.13 15.44
CA GLU A 466 20.90 -23.09 16.21
C GLU A 466 20.83 -21.66 15.63
N HIS A 467 20.74 -21.50 14.30
CA HIS A 467 20.57 -20.19 13.65
C HIS A 467 19.16 -19.59 13.80
N CYS A 468 18.21 -20.35 14.36
CA CYS A 468 16.90 -19.87 14.77
C CYS A 468 16.95 -19.54 16.27
N ASP A 469 17.43 -18.34 16.58
CA ASP A 469 17.54 -17.88 17.97
C ASP A 469 16.16 -17.69 18.64
N THR A 470 16.21 -17.49 19.96
CA THR A 470 15.03 -17.29 20.81
C THR A 470 14.25 -15.99 20.54
N CYS A 471 14.76 -15.07 19.72
CA CYS A 471 14.07 -13.84 19.34
C CYS A 471 13.45 -13.88 17.93
N TRP A 472 13.84 -14.87 17.11
CA TRP A 472 13.27 -15.14 15.79
C TRP A 472 12.27 -16.32 15.79
N ASN A 473 12.69 -17.49 16.29
CA ASN A 473 11.96 -18.75 16.14
C ASN A 473 12.23 -19.66 17.35
N HIS A 474 11.62 -19.31 18.48
CA HIS A 474 11.63 -20.10 19.71
C HIS A 474 10.63 -21.28 19.68
N GLN A 475 9.66 -21.21 18.77
CA GLN A 475 8.67 -22.25 18.48
C GLN A 475 8.51 -22.32 16.96
N ARG A 476 8.73 -23.52 16.40
CA ARG A 476 8.61 -23.79 14.95
C ARG A 476 7.28 -23.28 14.39
N GLU A 477 6.22 -23.50 15.15
CA GLU A 477 4.84 -23.33 14.75
C GLU A 477 4.14 -22.36 15.70
N ILE A 478 3.33 -21.46 15.15
CA ILE A 478 2.51 -20.50 15.88
C ILE A 478 1.08 -20.65 15.36
N VAL A 479 0.11 -20.71 16.27
CA VAL A 479 -1.30 -20.94 15.93
C VAL A 479 -2.16 -19.82 16.50
N PHE A 480 -2.89 -19.13 15.65
CA PHE A 480 -3.89 -18.13 16.02
C PHE A 480 -5.29 -18.74 15.83
N LYS A 481 -6.22 -18.48 16.75
CA LYS A 481 -7.59 -19.03 16.75
C LYS A 481 -8.61 -18.00 17.22
N GLY A 482 -9.85 -18.15 16.76
CA GLY A 482 -11.00 -17.33 17.16
C GLY A 482 -11.19 -16.08 16.30
N PRO A 483 -12.14 -15.20 16.65
CA PRO A 483 -12.62 -14.12 15.77
C PRO A 483 -11.57 -13.02 15.48
N ASP A 484 -10.57 -12.85 16.35
CA ASP A 484 -9.48 -11.87 16.17
C ASP A 484 -8.26 -12.46 15.41
N THR A 485 -8.33 -13.70 14.90
CA THR A 485 -7.22 -14.39 14.19
C THR A 485 -6.55 -13.51 13.13
N LEU A 486 -7.34 -12.92 12.22
CA LEU A 486 -6.82 -12.07 11.16
C LEU A 486 -6.11 -10.82 11.70
N ASP A 487 -6.58 -10.29 12.82
CA ASP A 487 -6.01 -9.12 13.49
C ASP A 487 -4.68 -9.46 14.15
N ASP A 488 -4.59 -10.58 14.87
CA ASP A 488 -3.38 -10.98 15.59
C ASP A 488 -2.27 -11.47 14.66
N VAL A 489 -2.61 -12.18 13.58
CA VAL A 489 -1.66 -12.51 12.49
C VAL A 489 -1.08 -11.23 11.87
N GLY A 490 -1.92 -10.22 11.64
CA GLY A 490 -1.49 -8.91 11.13
C GLY A 490 -0.57 -8.16 12.09
N LYS A 491 -0.92 -8.12 13.39
CA LYS A 491 -0.08 -7.55 14.46
C LYS A 491 1.26 -8.28 14.54
N TRP A 492 1.28 -9.60 14.40
CA TRP A 492 2.47 -10.44 14.43
C TRP A 492 3.40 -10.18 13.23
N PHE A 493 2.90 -10.23 11.99
CA PHE A 493 3.70 -9.90 10.81
C PHE A 493 4.25 -8.47 10.84
N LEU A 494 3.53 -7.53 11.47
CA LEU A 494 4.01 -6.16 11.66
C LEU A 494 5.12 -6.05 12.71
N GLN A 495 5.04 -6.78 13.82
CA GLN A 495 6.14 -6.92 14.77
C GLN A 495 7.37 -7.53 14.09
N LEU A 496 7.18 -8.59 13.31
CA LEU A 496 8.23 -9.26 12.53
C LEU A 496 8.92 -8.28 11.55
N ALA A 497 8.13 -7.47 10.85
CA ALA A 497 8.61 -6.40 9.98
C ALA A 497 9.28 -5.22 10.72
N ALA A 498 9.13 -5.13 12.04
CA ALA A 498 9.68 -4.07 12.89
C ALA A 498 11.04 -4.43 13.46
N HIS A 499 11.19 -5.69 13.87
CA HIS A 499 12.44 -6.24 14.31
C HIS A 499 13.33 -6.45 13.07
N GLY A 500 14.17 -5.45 12.79
CA GLY A 500 15.39 -5.69 12.02
C GLY A 500 16.17 -6.78 12.76
N THR A 501 16.07 -8.00 12.23
CA THR A 501 16.43 -9.22 12.96
C THR A 501 17.87 -9.17 13.40
N VAL A 502 18.09 -9.30 14.71
CA VAL A 502 19.43 -9.32 15.28
C VAL A 502 20.18 -10.54 14.72
N VAL A 503 21.49 -10.40 14.57
CA VAL A 503 22.42 -11.49 14.30
C VAL A 503 23.37 -11.55 15.50
N ASP A 504 23.60 -12.76 16.03
CA ASP A 504 24.51 -13.06 17.14
C ASP A 504 24.31 -12.23 18.42
N GLY A 505 23.05 -11.84 18.71
CA GLY A 505 22.69 -11.05 19.90
C GLY A 505 23.25 -9.62 19.94
N ARG A 506 23.92 -9.15 18.87
CA ARG A 506 24.57 -7.83 18.82
C ARG A 506 23.85 -6.89 17.86
N LYS A 507 23.56 -5.67 18.30
CA LYS A 507 23.18 -4.59 17.39
C LYS A 507 24.40 -4.15 16.58
N HIS A 508 24.55 -4.72 15.39
CA HIS A 508 25.47 -4.22 14.37
C HIS A 508 24.78 -3.10 13.57
N ASP A 509 25.14 -1.84 13.84
CA ASP A 509 24.55 -0.62 13.27
C ASP A 509 24.79 -0.42 11.73
N SER A 510 25.11 -1.48 10.98
CA SER A 510 25.65 -1.36 9.61
C SER A 510 25.24 -2.44 8.60
N HIS A 511 24.32 -3.35 8.93
CA HIS A 511 23.87 -4.39 7.99
C HIS A 511 22.39 -4.22 7.62
N GLU A 512 22.07 -4.41 6.33
CA GLU A 512 20.69 -4.52 5.85
C GLU A 512 20.05 -5.74 6.52
N SER A 513 18.99 -5.51 7.29
CA SER A 513 18.26 -6.56 8.00
C SER A 513 17.73 -7.60 7.01
N SER A 514 18.11 -8.87 7.19
CA SER A 514 17.81 -9.97 6.28
C SER A 514 16.31 -10.05 5.96
N PRO A 515 15.91 -10.15 4.68
CA PRO A 515 14.50 -10.19 4.32
C PRO A 515 13.84 -11.47 4.83
N VAL A 516 12.60 -11.33 5.28
CA VAL A 516 11.72 -12.44 5.64
C VAL A 516 10.79 -12.70 4.46
N ILE A 517 10.76 -13.94 3.99
CA ILE A 517 9.91 -14.37 2.88
C ILE A 517 8.70 -15.10 3.46
N ALA A 518 7.54 -14.43 3.47
CA ALA A 518 6.28 -15.04 3.86
C ALA A 518 5.65 -15.74 2.64
N VAL A 519 5.19 -16.97 2.80
CA VAL A 519 4.71 -17.83 1.72
C VAL A 519 3.38 -18.46 2.10
N ALA A 520 2.37 -18.27 1.25
CA ALA A 520 1.12 -19.02 1.27
C ALA A 520 0.84 -19.59 -0.13
N HIS A 521 -0.02 -20.61 -0.20
CA HIS A 521 -0.38 -21.25 -1.47
C HIS A 521 -1.56 -20.53 -2.12
N ASN A 522 -1.44 -20.16 -3.40
CA ASN A 522 -2.44 -19.33 -4.09
C ASN A 522 -2.67 -17.96 -3.41
N PHE A 523 -1.65 -17.42 -2.71
CA PHE A 523 -1.71 -16.13 -1.98
C PHE A 523 -2.36 -15.00 -2.79
N LYS A 524 -2.04 -14.89 -4.09
CA LYS A 524 -2.62 -13.83 -4.96
C LYS A 524 -4.13 -13.95 -5.17
N GLY A 525 -4.66 -15.18 -5.03
CA GLY A 525 -6.05 -15.52 -5.21
C GLY A 525 -6.87 -15.44 -3.92
N TYR A 526 -6.24 -15.60 -2.76
CA TYR A 526 -6.90 -15.78 -1.46
C TYR A 526 -6.26 -14.89 -0.37
N ASP A 527 -5.21 -15.39 0.31
CA ASP A 527 -4.62 -14.80 1.52
C ASP A 527 -4.15 -13.36 1.35
N GLY A 528 -3.72 -12.99 0.15
CA GLY A 528 -3.23 -11.65 -0.17
C GLY A 528 -4.26 -10.55 0.06
N LEU A 529 -5.56 -10.87 -0.01
CA LEU A 529 -6.63 -9.93 0.37
C LEU A 529 -6.76 -9.82 1.90
N LEU A 530 -6.71 -10.95 2.61
CA LEU A 530 -6.74 -10.99 4.08
C LEU A 530 -5.53 -10.25 4.68
N ILE A 531 -4.33 -10.57 4.20
CA ILE A 531 -3.07 -9.90 4.55
C ILE A 531 -3.12 -8.41 4.20
N LEU A 532 -3.65 -8.01 3.03
CA LEU A 532 -3.81 -6.59 2.69
C LEU A 532 -4.81 -5.88 3.60
N GLN A 533 -5.91 -6.54 3.99
CA GLN A 533 -6.91 -6.02 4.92
C GLN A 533 -6.32 -5.78 6.30
N THR A 534 -5.65 -6.78 6.89
CA THR A 534 -5.04 -6.64 8.22
C THR A 534 -3.84 -5.69 8.21
N LEU A 535 -3.07 -5.63 7.11
CA LEU A 535 -2.03 -4.61 6.95
C LEU A 535 -2.60 -3.20 6.72
N HIS A 536 -3.73 -3.01 6.03
CA HIS A 536 -4.36 -1.68 5.99
C HIS A 536 -4.88 -1.28 7.38
N LYS A 537 -5.47 -2.23 8.11
CA LYS A 537 -5.96 -2.01 9.47
C LYS A 537 -4.80 -1.64 10.40
N HIS A 538 -3.73 -2.43 10.49
CA HIS A 538 -2.70 -2.26 11.53
C HIS A 538 -1.37 -1.63 11.06
N SER A 539 -1.08 -1.56 9.75
CA SER A 539 0.13 -0.93 9.21
C SER A 539 -0.02 0.58 9.00
N VAL A 540 1.10 1.24 8.72
CA VAL A 540 1.22 2.71 8.68
C VAL A 540 2.38 3.22 7.83
N ALA A 541 3.44 2.41 7.68
CA ALA A 541 4.11 2.42 6.39
C ALA A 541 3.07 1.94 5.37
N GLN A 542 2.87 2.68 4.30
CA GLN A 542 2.12 2.16 3.16
C GLN A 542 2.86 0.90 2.67
N PRO A 543 2.23 -0.27 2.62
CA PRO A 543 2.87 -1.45 2.06
C PRO A 543 3.12 -1.23 0.56
N GLU A 544 4.25 -1.73 0.05
CA GLU A 544 4.47 -1.80 -1.38
C GLU A 544 3.70 -3.02 -1.91
N VAL A 545 2.85 -2.84 -2.91
CA VAL A 545 1.99 -3.91 -3.46
C VAL A 545 2.18 -3.95 -4.97
N ILE A 546 2.47 -5.13 -5.51
CA ILE A 546 2.53 -5.35 -6.96
C ILE A 546 1.30 -6.13 -7.38
N MET A 547 0.44 -5.48 -8.17
CA MET A 547 -0.81 -6.04 -8.66
C MET A 547 -0.62 -6.80 -9.98
N ASN A 548 -1.50 -7.76 -10.23
CA ASN A 548 -1.74 -8.37 -11.53
C ASN A 548 -3.26 -8.43 -11.74
N GLY A 549 -3.79 -7.57 -12.61
CA GLY A 549 -5.22 -7.25 -12.61
C GLY A 549 -5.66 -6.76 -11.22
N GLY A 550 -6.76 -7.31 -10.71
CA GLY A 550 -7.26 -7.04 -9.35
C GLY A 550 -6.56 -7.83 -8.22
N LYS A 551 -5.61 -8.73 -8.53
CA LYS A 551 -4.97 -9.63 -7.55
C LYS A 551 -3.61 -9.11 -7.10
N ALA A 552 -3.29 -9.22 -5.81
CA ALA A 552 -1.99 -8.81 -5.25
C ALA A 552 -0.97 -9.95 -5.40
N MET A 553 0.00 -9.83 -6.32
CA MET A 553 1.02 -10.88 -6.51
C MET A 553 2.04 -10.96 -5.37
N THR A 554 2.31 -9.83 -4.73
CA THR A 554 3.23 -9.70 -3.60
C THR A 554 2.94 -8.42 -2.84
N ILE A 555 3.16 -8.47 -1.53
CA ILE A 555 3.05 -7.36 -0.60
C ILE A 555 4.38 -7.28 0.14
N THR A 556 4.96 -6.10 0.27
CA THR A 556 6.18 -5.86 1.05
C THR A 556 5.87 -4.86 2.15
N VAL A 557 6.22 -5.20 3.39
CA VAL A 557 6.09 -4.34 4.57
C VAL A 557 7.33 -4.48 5.45
N GLY A 558 8.12 -3.42 5.55
CA GLY A 558 9.41 -3.46 6.26
C GLY A 558 10.35 -4.53 5.67
N THR A 559 10.75 -5.48 6.49
CA THR A 559 11.58 -6.64 6.10
C THR A 559 10.79 -7.82 5.52
N VAL A 560 9.46 -7.83 5.65
CA VAL A 560 8.61 -8.96 5.24
C VAL A 560 8.13 -8.77 3.80
N LYS A 561 8.38 -9.77 2.96
CA LYS A 561 7.94 -9.90 1.56
C LYS A 561 7.04 -11.12 1.46
N PHE A 562 5.76 -10.92 1.17
CA PHE A 562 4.81 -12.00 0.90
C PHE A 562 4.92 -12.46 -0.56
N ILE A 563 4.94 -13.78 -0.80
CA ILE A 563 4.93 -14.39 -2.14
C ILE A 563 3.91 -15.54 -2.22
N ASP A 564 3.44 -15.79 -3.43
CA ASP A 564 2.56 -16.90 -3.79
C ASP A 564 3.38 -18.12 -4.25
N SER A 565 3.26 -19.28 -3.59
CA SER A 565 3.96 -20.49 -4.04
C SER A 565 3.44 -21.02 -5.38
N LEU A 566 2.18 -20.77 -5.74
CA LEU A 566 1.56 -21.19 -7.01
C LEU A 566 2.18 -20.47 -8.22
N ASN A 567 2.88 -19.34 -8.01
CA ASN A 567 3.68 -18.68 -9.05
C ASN A 567 5.00 -19.40 -9.37
N PHE A 568 5.42 -20.34 -8.51
CA PHE A 568 6.64 -21.14 -8.67
C PHE A 568 6.33 -22.63 -8.93
N LEU A 569 5.31 -23.15 -8.25
CA LEU A 569 4.84 -24.54 -8.28
C LEU A 569 3.38 -24.54 -8.77
N PRO A 570 3.12 -24.55 -10.09
CA PRO A 570 1.77 -24.40 -10.66
C PRO A 570 0.97 -25.71 -10.61
N MET A 571 0.72 -26.21 -9.40
CA MET A 571 -0.03 -27.43 -9.07
C MET A 571 -0.79 -27.21 -7.75
N ALA A 572 -1.79 -28.03 -7.42
CA ALA A 572 -2.47 -27.93 -6.13
C ALA A 572 -1.57 -28.44 -4.99
N LEU A 573 -1.82 -27.99 -3.77
CA LEU A 573 -0.98 -28.32 -2.61
C LEU A 573 -0.85 -29.84 -2.38
N ARG A 574 -1.97 -30.57 -2.50
CA ARG A 574 -2.05 -32.06 -2.46
C ARG A 574 -1.15 -32.79 -3.48
N ASP A 575 -0.82 -32.15 -4.60
CA ASP A 575 0.01 -32.75 -5.65
C ASP A 575 1.52 -32.60 -5.34
N MET A 576 1.88 -31.66 -4.45
CA MET A 576 3.28 -31.37 -4.11
C MET A 576 3.99 -32.53 -3.39
N PRO A 577 3.43 -33.19 -2.36
CA PRO A 577 4.09 -34.31 -1.68
C PRO A 577 4.52 -35.41 -2.67
N LYS A 578 3.60 -35.82 -3.54
CA LYS A 578 3.87 -36.81 -4.60
C LYS A 578 4.93 -36.34 -5.59
N THR A 579 4.92 -35.06 -5.95
CA THR A 579 5.87 -34.46 -6.90
C THR A 579 7.30 -34.40 -6.32
N PHE A 580 7.45 -34.18 -5.01
CA PHE A 580 8.76 -34.08 -4.33
C PHE A 580 9.18 -35.36 -3.59
N GLY A 581 8.41 -36.45 -3.70
CA GLY A 581 8.71 -37.73 -3.03
C GLY A 581 8.53 -37.68 -1.50
N LEU A 582 7.73 -36.74 -0.99
CA LEU A 582 7.49 -36.52 0.44
C LEU A 582 6.19 -37.19 0.90
N GLN A 583 6.15 -37.54 2.18
CA GLN A 583 4.92 -37.94 2.88
C GLN A 583 4.30 -36.74 3.62
N GLU A 584 2.99 -36.61 3.45
CA GLU A 584 2.08 -35.67 4.13
C GLU A 584 1.87 -36.05 5.62
N LEU A 585 1.60 -35.07 6.50
CA LEU A 585 1.41 -35.34 7.94
C LEU A 585 0.03 -35.92 8.25
N LYS A 586 -1.00 -35.37 7.59
CA LYS A 586 -2.38 -35.84 7.61
C LYS A 586 -2.85 -35.98 6.17
N LYS A 587 -3.54 -37.08 5.89
CA LYS A 587 -4.14 -37.41 4.59
C LYS A 587 -5.66 -37.53 4.73
N GLY A 588 -6.40 -36.92 3.84
CA GLY A 588 -7.86 -36.95 3.82
C GLY A 588 -8.42 -35.65 3.26
N TYR A 589 -9.71 -35.42 3.50
CA TYR A 589 -10.44 -34.23 3.07
C TYR A 589 -10.95 -33.48 4.31
N PHE A 590 -11.15 -32.16 4.20
CA PHE A 590 -11.70 -31.34 5.28
C PHE A 590 -13.07 -30.75 4.88
N PRO A 591 -14.08 -30.76 5.77
CA PRO A 591 -15.41 -30.24 5.45
C PRO A 591 -15.43 -28.71 5.60
N HIS A 592 -14.95 -27.99 4.57
CA HIS A 592 -14.85 -26.53 4.60
C HIS A 592 -16.21 -25.83 4.88
N HIS A 593 -17.33 -26.36 4.39
CA HIS A 593 -18.65 -25.80 4.68
C HIS A 593 -19.16 -26.13 6.10
N PHE A 594 -18.56 -27.10 6.80
CA PHE A 594 -18.86 -27.34 8.21
C PHE A 594 -18.14 -26.34 9.14
N ASN A 595 -17.19 -25.54 8.64
CA ASN A 595 -16.55 -24.46 9.39
C ASN A 595 -17.51 -23.28 9.59
N ARG A 596 -18.29 -23.33 10.68
CA ARG A 596 -19.29 -22.33 11.10
C ARG A 596 -19.20 -22.09 12.61
N PRO A 597 -19.63 -20.93 13.14
CA PRO A 597 -19.59 -20.64 14.58
C PRO A 597 -20.31 -21.67 15.45
N GLU A 598 -21.41 -22.24 14.97
CA GLU A 598 -22.24 -23.22 15.70
C GLU A 598 -21.51 -24.57 15.89
N ASN A 599 -20.56 -24.88 15.03
CA ASN A 599 -19.82 -26.14 15.00
C ASN A 599 -18.47 -26.05 15.74
N GLU A 600 -18.10 -24.90 16.31
CA GLU A 600 -16.75 -24.70 16.87
C GLU A 600 -16.42 -25.64 18.05
N ASP A 601 -17.44 -26.11 18.78
CA ASP A 601 -17.33 -27.09 19.88
C ASP A 601 -17.82 -28.50 19.47
N TYR A 602 -18.03 -28.77 18.18
CA TYR A 602 -18.64 -30.03 17.73
C TYR A 602 -17.73 -31.25 17.93
N VAL A 603 -18.26 -32.25 18.63
CA VAL A 603 -17.73 -33.61 18.73
C VAL A 603 -18.88 -34.59 18.51
N GLY A 604 -18.81 -35.41 17.45
CA GLY A 604 -19.94 -36.28 17.05
C GLY A 604 -19.61 -37.22 15.89
N ALA A 605 -20.61 -37.56 15.08
CA ALA A 605 -20.41 -38.26 13.81
C ALA A 605 -19.74 -37.35 12.77
N TYR A 606 -19.16 -37.92 11.71
CA TYR A 606 -18.61 -37.12 10.61
C TYR A 606 -19.67 -36.21 9.97
N PRO A 607 -19.29 -34.98 9.53
CA PRO A 607 -20.18 -34.10 8.77
C PRO A 607 -20.72 -34.76 7.49
N PRO A 608 -21.88 -34.33 6.98
CA PRO A 608 -22.41 -34.76 5.68
C PRO A 608 -21.38 -34.59 4.55
N ASP A 609 -21.44 -35.46 3.55
CA ASP A 609 -20.57 -35.42 2.37
C ASP A 609 -20.68 -34.08 1.62
N THR A 610 -21.87 -33.46 1.61
CA THR A 610 -22.11 -32.13 1.07
C THR A 610 -21.25 -31.02 1.69
N ASP A 611 -20.82 -31.14 2.95
CA ASP A 611 -19.99 -30.11 3.59
C ASP A 611 -18.51 -30.12 3.13
N TYR A 612 -18.11 -31.10 2.30
CA TYR A 612 -16.77 -31.24 1.72
C TYR A 612 -16.63 -30.69 0.28
N ASP A 613 -17.67 -30.10 -0.29
CA ASP A 613 -17.76 -29.66 -1.69
C ASP A 613 -17.31 -30.72 -2.73
N PRO A 614 -18.00 -31.88 -2.81
CA PRO A 614 -17.70 -32.90 -3.82
C PRO A 614 -18.00 -32.45 -5.27
N ASP A 615 -18.79 -31.39 -5.48
CA ASP A 615 -19.10 -30.86 -6.81
C ASP A 615 -18.04 -29.88 -7.33
N GLY A 616 -17.29 -29.21 -6.45
CA GLY A 616 -16.05 -28.50 -6.78
C GLY A 616 -14.86 -29.41 -7.14
N MET A 617 -14.97 -30.72 -6.87
CA MET A 617 -13.92 -31.70 -7.18
C MET A 617 -13.95 -32.17 -8.64
N SER A 618 -12.79 -32.59 -9.17
CA SER A 618 -12.75 -33.33 -10.44
C SER A 618 -13.30 -34.75 -10.26
N VAL A 619 -13.83 -35.35 -11.33
CA VAL A 619 -14.49 -36.68 -11.29
C VAL A 619 -13.64 -37.72 -10.55
N THR A 620 -12.37 -37.88 -10.94
CA THR A 620 -11.41 -38.82 -10.34
C THR A 620 -10.99 -38.48 -8.91
N GLU A 621 -11.27 -37.27 -8.43
CA GLU A 621 -11.03 -36.89 -7.03
C GLU A 621 -12.27 -37.09 -6.16
N ARG A 622 -13.47 -36.84 -6.71
CA ARG A 622 -14.75 -37.17 -6.08
C ARG A 622 -14.90 -38.68 -5.86
N GLU A 623 -14.46 -39.50 -6.82
CA GLU A 623 -14.40 -40.97 -6.66
C GLU A 623 -13.59 -41.37 -5.41
N LYS A 624 -12.36 -40.88 -5.27
CA LYS A 624 -11.52 -41.11 -4.08
C LYS A 624 -12.10 -40.51 -2.80
N PHE A 625 -12.79 -39.38 -2.90
CA PHE A 625 -13.45 -38.75 -1.76
C PHE A 625 -14.54 -39.66 -1.20
N HIS A 626 -15.41 -40.23 -2.04
CA HIS A 626 -16.44 -41.16 -1.58
C HIS A 626 -15.83 -42.46 -1.03
N GLU A 627 -14.82 -43.04 -1.70
CA GLU A 627 -14.08 -44.20 -1.15
C GLU A 627 -13.48 -43.92 0.24
N TRP A 628 -12.92 -42.72 0.44
CA TRP A 628 -12.38 -42.28 1.73
C TRP A 628 -13.49 -42.04 2.77
N TYR A 629 -14.57 -41.38 2.38
CA TYR A 629 -15.68 -41.01 3.25
C TYR A 629 -16.44 -42.23 3.79
N GLU A 630 -16.70 -43.24 2.94
CA GLU A 630 -17.26 -44.53 3.37
C GLU A 630 -16.38 -45.21 4.43
N GLN A 631 -15.05 -45.12 4.30
CA GLN A 631 -14.10 -45.73 5.24
C GLN A 631 -13.98 -44.97 6.58
N HIS A 632 -14.20 -43.65 6.60
CA HIS A 632 -13.91 -42.80 7.77
C HIS A 632 -15.16 -42.30 8.52
N SER A 633 -16.31 -42.21 7.85
CA SER A 633 -17.54 -41.60 8.41
C SER A 633 -18.10 -42.29 9.66
N HIS A 634 -17.69 -43.52 9.94
CA HIS A 634 -18.07 -44.29 11.13
C HIS A 634 -17.28 -43.93 12.40
N HIS A 635 -16.28 -43.05 12.32
CA HIS A 635 -15.48 -42.60 13.47
C HIS A 635 -16.07 -41.35 14.15
N VAL A 636 -15.50 -40.97 15.30
CA VAL A 636 -15.86 -39.72 15.98
C VAL A 636 -15.05 -38.58 15.36
N PHE A 637 -15.75 -37.53 14.93
CA PHE A 637 -15.18 -36.29 14.41
C PHE A 637 -15.18 -35.23 15.50
N ASP A 638 -13.99 -34.74 15.88
CA ASP A 638 -13.78 -33.56 16.73
C ASP A 638 -13.34 -32.40 15.83
N PHE A 639 -14.20 -31.39 15.68
CA PHE A 639 -13.96 -30.31 14.75
C PHE A 639 -12.69 -29.51 15.08
N ARG A 640 -12.40 -29.26 16.36
CA ARG A 640 -11.24 -28.44 16.79
C ARG A 640 -9.90 -29.14 16.59
N GLN A 641 -9.87 -30.46 16.75
CA GLN A 641 -8.71 -31.28 16.43
C GLN A 641 -8.54 -31.40 14.92
N GLU A 642 -9.64 -31.64 14.18
CA GLU A 642 -9.59 -31.92 12.76
C GLU A 642 -9.19 -30.72 11.91
N ILE A 643 -9.74 -29.53 12.16
CA ILE A 643 -9.36 -28.28 11.47
C ILE A 643 -7.91 -27.89 11.76
N LEU A 644 -7.47 -28.08 13.00
CA LEU A 644 -6.09 -27.79 13.40
C LEU A 644 -5.10 -28.75 12.73
N ALA A 645 -5.40 -30.05 12.74
CA ALA A 645 -4.54 -31.06 12.13
C ALA A 645 -4.48 -30.94 10.60
N TYR A 646 -5.57 -30.49 9.97
CA TYR A 646 -5.61 -30.22 8.53
C TYR A 646 -4.69 -29.03 8.15
N CYS A 647 -4.97 -27.82 8.67
CA CYS A 647 -4.19 -26.61 8.36
C CYS A 647 -2.69 -26.75 8.73
N LYS A 648 -2.35 -27.50 9.80
CA LYS A 648 -0.96 -27.86 10.11
C LYS A 648 -0.28 -28.73 9.05
N SER A 649 -1.02 -29.68 8.46
CA SER A 649 -0.50 -30.56 7.40
C SER A 649 -0.20 -29.73 6.14
N ASP A 650 -1.14 -28.87 5.73
CA ASP A 650 -1.00 -28.03 4.54
C ASP A 650 0.18 -27.06 4.67
N VAL A 651 0.39 -26.43 5.84
CA VAL A 651 1.56 -25.57 6.08
C VAL A 651 2.88 -26.36 6.11
N ASP A 652 2.91 -27.57 6.66
CA ASP A 652 4.12 -28.43 6.66
C ASP A 652 4.47 -28.93 5.25
N VAL A 653 3.46 -29.36 4.49
CA VAL A 653 3.59 -29.75 3.08
C VAL A 653 4.12 -28.59 2.26
N LEU A 654 3.51 -27.40 2.39
CA LEU A 654 3.94 -26.19 1.70
C LEU A 654 5.40 -25.86 2.02
N ARG A 655 5.77 -25.86 3.31
CA ARG A 655 7.13 -25.61 3.79
C ARG A 655 8.14 -26.55 3.16
N ARG A 656 7.96 -27.87 3.31
CA ARG A 656 8.93 -28.88 2.88
C ARG A 656 9.02 -28.99 1.36
N CYS A 657 7.91 -28.87 0.64
CA CYS A 657 7.92 -28.86 -0.83
C CYS A 657 8.63 -27.62 -1.39
N CYS A 658 8.44 -26.45 -0.77
CA CYS A 658 9.18 -25.24 -1.11
C CYS A 658 10.67 -25.32 -0.70
N GLY A 659 11.02 -26.03 0.38
CA GLY A 659 12.39 -26.34 0.77
C GLY A 659 13.13 -27.16 -0.29
N VAL A 660 12.58 -28.32 -0.66
CA VAL A 660 13.15 -29.20 -1.71
C VAL A 660 13.25 -28.48 -3.06
N PHE A 661 12.21 -27.77 -3.51
CA PHE A 661 12.28 -26.97 -4.74
C PHE A 661 13.39 -25.91 -4.69
N ARG A 662 13.55 -25.24 -3.54
CA ARG A 662 14.58 -24.23 -3.33
C ARG A 662 15.98 -24.85 -3.35
N GLU A 663 16.20 -26.00 -2.72
CA GLU A 663 17.51 -26.68 -2.75
C GLU A 663 17.91 -27.04 -4.18
N ILE A 664 17.02 -27.71 -4.93
CA ILE A 664 17.26 -28.11 -6.32
C ILE A 664 17.65 -26.88 -7.17
N PHE A 665 16.80 -25.84 -7.15
CA PHE A 665 17.04 -24.63 -7.95
C PHE A 665 18.34 -23.91 -7.54
N LEU A 666 18.67 -23.89 -6.25
CA LEU A 666 19.88 -23.26 -5.72
C LEU A 666 21.15 -24.05 -6.08
N MET A 667 21.13 -25.39 -6.01
CA MET A 667 22.27 -26.24 -6.39
C MET A 667 22.54 -26.23 -7.91
N ASP A 668 21.48 -26.20 -8.72
CA ASP A 668 21.60 -26.15 -10.18
C ASP A 668 22.05 -24.77 -10.71
N THR A 669 21.70 -23.68 -10.02
CA THR A 669 21.85 -22.32 -10.58
C THR A 669 22.62 -21.32 -9.70
N GLY A 670 22.88 -21.63 -8.44
CA GLY A 670 23.45 -20.70 -7.46
C GLY A 670 22.55 -19.51 -7.11
N ILE A 671 21.28 -19.49 -7.53
CA ILE A 671 20.34 -18.38 -7.34
C ILE A 671 19.18 -18.85 -6.47
N ASP A 672 18.86 -18.09 -5.42
CA ASP A 672 17.64 -18.32 -4.62
C ASP A 672 16.40 -17.89 -5.45
N PRO A 673 15.43 -18.80 -5.71
CA PRO A 673 14.26 -18.48 -6.53
C PRO A 673 13.27 -17.54 -5.81
N PHE A 674 13.22 -17.56 -4.48
CA PHE A 674 12.23 -16.83 -3.69
C PHE A 674 12.72 -15.43 -3.28
N GLU A 675 14.03 -15.26 -3.09
CA GLU A 675 14.61 -13.98 -2.64
C GLU A 675 14.35 -12.85 -3.65
N LYS A 676 14.86 -12.99 -4.89
CA LYS A 676 14.92 -11.90 -5.89
C LYS A 676 13.99 -12.06 -7.10
N SER A 677 13.03 -12.97 -7.00
CA SER A 677 11.98 -13.20 -8.01
C SER A 677 10.59 -13.35 -7.36
N LEU A 678 9.55 -13.44 -8.19
CA LEU A 678 8.12 -13.53 -7.80
C LEU A 678 7.36 -14.65 -8.53
N THR A 679 7.99 -15.27 -9.52
CA THR A 679 7.46 -16.36 -10.36
C THR A 679 8.61 -17.24 -10.85
N LEU A 680 8.32 -18.48 -11.24
CA LEU A 680 9.30 -19.36 -11.89
C LEU A 680 9.89 -18.71 -13.14
N ALA A 681 9.07 -18.09 -14.00
CA ALA A 681 9.53 -17.37 -15.19
C ALA A 681 10.48 -16.20 -14.86
N SER A 682 10.25 -15.50 -13.73
CA SER A 682 11.16 -14.47 -13.23
C SER A 682 12.49 -15.06 -12.78
N ALA A 683 12.47 -16.20 -12.08
CA ALA A 683 13.67 -16.90 -11.63
C ALA A 683 14.48 -17.44 -12.82
N CYS A 684 13.84 -18.12 -13.78
CA CYS A 684 14.48 -18.58 -15.01
C CYS A 684 15.03 -17.43 -15.87
N SER A 685 14.32 -16.29 -15.96
CA SER A 685 14.84 -15.07 -16.59
C SER A 685 16.09 -14.54 -15.87
N ARG A 686 16.12 -14.62 -14.53
CA ARG A 686 17.30 -14.26 -13.73
C ARG A 686 18.47 -15.20 -13.99
N VAL A 687 18.23 -16.51 -14.08
CA VAL A 687 19.23 -17.55 -14.44
C VAL A 687 19.82 -17.28 -15.83
N LEU A 688 18.96 -17.10 -16.85
CA LEU A 688 19.34 -16.74 -18.22
C LEU A 688 20.25 -15.50 -18.24
N ARG A 689 19.83 -14.43 -17.56
CA ARG A 689 20.57 -13.17 -17.46
C ARG A 689 21.86 -13.25 -16.65
N THR A 690 22.06 -14.28 -15.84
CA THR A 690 23.25 -14.42 -14.96
C THR A 690 24.33 -15.27 -15.61
N HIS A 691 23.95 -16.38 -16.24
CA HIS A 691 24.89 -17.40 -16.72
C HIS A 691 25.01 -17.50 -18.24
N TYR A 692 23.95 -17.16 -18.98
CA TYR A 692 23.85 -17.46 -20.42
C TYR A 692 23.88 -16.21 -21.31
N LEU A 693 23.48 -15.05 -20.79
CA LEU A 693 23.44 -13.80 -21.53
C LEU A 693 24.86 -13.25 -21.76
N LYS A 694 25.29 -13.22 -23.03
CA LYS A 694 26.61 -12.73 -23.42
C LYS A 694 26.72 -11.20 -23.34
N LYS A 695 27.90 -10.68 -22.99
CA LYS A 695 28.24 -9.25 -23.07
C LYS A 695 28.65 -8.88 -24.51
N THR A 696 27.68 -8.71 -25.39
CA THR A 696 27.93 -8.31 -26.78
C THR A 696 27.02 -7.15 -27.18
N PRO A 697 27.56 -6.07 -27.80
CA PRO A 697 26.76 -5.14 -28.58
C PRO A 697 25.99 -5.89 -29.67
N SER A 698 24.74 -5.50 -29.92
CA SER A 698 23.85 -6.19 -30.86
C SER A 698 24.17 -5.83 -32.32
N SER A 699 25.25 -6.37 -32.87
CA SER A 699 25.68 -6.18 -34.27
C SER A 699 26.02 -7.49 -35.01
N SER A 700 25.61 -8.64 -34.47
CA SER A 700 25.96 -9.98 -35.02
C SER A 700 24.84 -11.01 -34.84
N PHE A 701 23.58 -10.57 -34.83
CA PHE A 701 22.39 -11.42 -34.68
C PHE A 701 21.24 -11.00 -35.62
N LEU A 702 21.54 -10.20 -36.64
CA LEU A 702 20.62 -9.77 -37.69
C LEU A 702 21.36 -9.65 -39.03
N GLU A 703 21.82 -10.78 -39.55
CA GLU A 703 21.80 -11.06 -40.98
C GLU A 703 20.91 -12.30 -41.17
N PRO A 704 20.10 -12.38 -42.26
CA PRO A 704 19.06 -13.40 -42.44
C PRO A 704 19.60 -14.76 -42.91
#